data_AF-A0AAD0L6R8-F1
#
_entry.id   AF-A0AAD0L6R8-F1
#
_cell.length_a   1.000
_cell.length_b   1.000
_cell.length_c   1.000
_cell.angle_alpha   90.00
_cell.angle_beta   90.00
_cell.angle_gamma   90.00
#
_symmetry.space_group_name_H-M   'P 1'
#
loop_
_entity.id
_entity.type
_entity.pdbx_description
1 polymer ?
#
loop_
_entity_poly.entity_id
_entity_poly.type
_entity_poly.pdbx_seq_one_letter_code
_entity_poly.pdbx_strand_id
1 'polypeptide(L)'
;MIPLRLHTRFALDRLTEISRPLSAQAFREMLIPVFGDDLPDSCYQQLQDALRDGTLSNPVHQVNPQVAGKACYDNATRIIHLHPEVIATAMLQPQAACELATILLHEFGHHLDNLLRQDFAKGLDDGFASIAEDAELEEGARFAYLIGCMESGPSGELQIAQLTEAGRTITLRADDQAMRLFIRQSQDEHAQRANTNEGSTEGFSAGKGDKKKPEMSWGHESIEEDLKYAGFNEQQRKAIYFGNWLRDYSQLLDPKLVRAEDAPKEFPRKLSRKVLTQLVDLLALKAFPSLQSTPKERAHYVVTPQMLGVYRPTEHIDNPYNPNPSATDPSTIDADFEPPVAQDDPRLQVDPDTSMKRHIFSSVDYMCERLREAMAAGPTPEGLREFGAALHVLEDYFAHSNYAELSLHKQGHNTVLTWTAQADCKHGWPIVTGMFAGSDVIASLAEPMANALFAPSGDFENITPGQRSDTELALLILLQDHPDPQWQEYLNTALEVRDTLADLPGFNVARRISWITGSPLRLATDLPKVGYRAILNLIGNSVDDIQTYRMGNPMLTGSTNPTHSQLAKDHDVHPLHTLATLMARVAVRDVGFAMFKYWEGGRLRDPVKIARSYFTHPNDSEWQDELVSKWASEHPKEIQKSSDPAVFEALNHDHEAPAVDESAWERLKGLFS
;
A
#
# COMPACT_ATOMS: atom_id res chain seq x y z
N MET A 1 45.64 1.73 -26.95
CA MET A 1 44.44 2.09 -27.76
C MET A 1 44.31 3.60 -27.72
N ILE A 2 44.06 4.25 -28.86
CA ILE A 2 43.69 5.67 -28.86
C ILE A 2 42.29 5.75 -28.23
N PRO A 3 42.05 6.59 -27.21
CA PRO A 3 40.76 6.62 -26.55
C PRO A 3 39.68 7.12 -27.52
N LEU A 4 38.64 6.30 -27.70
CA LEU A 4 37.42 6.68 -28.41
C LEU A 4 36.77 7.86 -27.68
N ARG A 5 36.58 9.00 -28.36
CA ARG A 5 35.91 10.17 -27.79
C ARG A 5 34.55 10.37 -28.42
N LEU A 6 33.51 10.35 -27.58
CA LEU A 6 32.15 10.72 -27.94
C LEU A 6 31.94 12.22 -27.67
N HIS A 7 31.48 12.96 -28.66
CA HIS A 7 31.05 14.34 -28.53
C HIS A 7 29.58 14.45 -28.90
N THR A 8 28.75 14.89 -27.96
CA THR A 8 27.32 15.09 -28.18
C THR A 8 26.80 16.27 -27.35
N ARG A 9 25.87 17.01 -27.95
CA ARG A 9 25.01 18.00 -27.30
C ARG A 9 23.53 17.68 -27.53
N PHE A 10 23.24 16.47 -27.98
CA PHE A 10 21.94 16.08 -28.50
C PHE A 10 20.81 16.41 -27.50
N ALA A 11 20.87 15.90 -26.26
CA ALA A 11 19.83 16.14 -25.27
C ALA A 11 19.62 17.63 -24.95
N LEU A 12 20.72 18.39 -24.80
CA LEU A 12 20.68 19.83 -24.58
C LEU A 12 20.05 20.57 -25.75
N ASP A 13 20.51 20.30 -26.97
CA ASP A 13 20.02 20.97 -28.19
C ASP A 13 18.52 20.67 -28.39
N ARG A 14 18.07 19.43 -28.11
CA ARG A 14 16.64 19.06 -28.14
C ARG A 14 15.81 19.86 -27.14
N LEU A 15 16.26 19.95 -25.88
CA LEU A 15 15.56 20.74 -24.87
C LEU A 15 15.54 22.24 -25.21
N THR A 16 16.64 22.79 -25.73
CA THR A 16 16.71 24.19 -26.19
C THR A 16 15.76 24.46 -27.35
N GLU A 17 15.66 23.54 -28.32
CA GLU A 17 14.74 23.67 -29.46
C GLU A 17 13.27 23.64 -29.02
N ILE A 18 12.91 22.70 -28.15
CA ILE A 18 11.54 22.53 -27.63
C ILE A 18 11.15 23.70 -26.73
N SER A 19 12.08 24.25 -25.94
CA SER A 19 11.80 25.34 -25.00
C SER A 19 11.70 26.72 -25.64
N ARG A 20 12.33 26.93 -26.79
CA ARG A 20 12.39 28.24 -27.48
C ARG A 20 11.03 28.92 -27.69
N PRO A 21 9.95 28.24 -28.14
CA PRO A 21 8.64 28.87 -28.33
C PRO A 21 7.82 29.01 -27.04
N LEU A 22 8.27 28.44 -25.91
CA LEU A 22 7.46 28.35 -24.70
C LEU A 22 7.55 29.63 -23.85
N SER A 23 6.41 30.04 -23.27
CA SER A 23 6.39 31.03 -22.18
C SER A 23 7.03 30.44 -20.92
N ALA A 24 7.34 31.28 -19.93
CA ALA A 24 7.83 30.83 -18.62
C ALA A 24 6.90 29.80 -17.98
N GLN A 25 5.61 30.13 -17.97
CA GLN A 25 4.57 29.23 -17.45
C GLN A 25 4.49 27.93 -18.26
N ALA A 26 4.45 27.99 -19.59
CA ALA A 26 4.36 26.77 -20.41
C ALA A 26 5.59 25.86 -20.26
N PHE A 27 6.78 26.43 -20.10
CA PHE A 27 8.01 25.68 -19.87
C PHE A 27 8.03 25.00 -18.51
N ARG A 28 7.60 25.70 -17.45
CA ARG A 28 7.43 25.13 -16.11
C ARG A 28 6.46 23.94 -16.13
N GLU A 29 5.26 24.15 -16.67
CA GLU A 29 4.22 23.11 -16.70
C GLU A 29 4.63 21.88 -17.53
N MET A 30 5.51 22.05 -18.52
CA MET A 30 6.09 20.96 -19.30
C MET A 30 7.04 20.09 -18.47
N LEU A 31 7.78 20.67 -17.52
CA LEU A 31 8.85 19.99 -16.78
C LEU A 31 8.44 19.48 -15.40
N ILE A 32 7.40 20.05 -14.79
CA ILE A 32 6.86 19.58 -13.49
C ILE A 32 6.53 18.09 -13.48
N PRO A 33 5.89 17.51 -14.51
CA PRO A 33 5.64 16.08 -14.52
C PRO A 33 6.93 15.26 -14.43
N VAL A 34 8.07 15.78 -14.88
CA VAL A 34 9.35 15.06 -14.85
C VAL A 34 10.06 15.24 -13.52
N PHE A 35 10.19 16.49 -13.05
CA PHE A 35 11.08 16.85 -11.93
C PHE A 35 10.37 17.22 -10.63
N GLY A 36 9.04 17.25 -10.61
CA GLY A 36 8.23 17.50 -9.41
C GLY A 36 7.71 18.94 -9.25
N ASP A 37 6.63 19.10 -8.49
CA ASP A 37 6.09 20.40 -8.09
C ASP A 37 6.64 20.92 -6.74
N ASP A 38 7.57 20.16 -6.14
CA ASP A 38 8.31 20.51 -4.92
C ASP A 38 9.39 21.58 -5.16
N LEU A 39 9.84 21.72 -6.42
CA LEU A 39 10.79 22.74 -6.83
C LEU A 39 10.13 24.13 -6.98
N PRO A 40 10.73 25.20 -6.42
CA PRO A 40 10.25 26.57 -6.60
C PRO A 40 10.21 27.00 -8.06
N ASP A 41 9.22 27.84 -8.42
CA ASP A 41 9.06 28.37 -9.78
C ASP A 41 10.32 29.05 -10.33
N SER A 42 11.11 29.67 -9.43
CA SER A 42 12.38 30.30 -9.76
C SER A 42 13.43 29.32 -10.30
N CYS A 43 13.38 28.04 -9.94
CA CYS A 43 14.32 27.02 -10.43
C CYS A 43 14.05 26.73 -11.91
N TYR A 44 12.79 26.54 -12.28
CA TYR A 44 12.37 26.36 -13.68
C TYR A 44 12.61 27.61 -14.51
N GLN A 45 12.41 28.81 -13.93
CA GLN A 45 12.73 30.06 -14.60
C GLN A 45 14.23 30.18 -14.89
N GLN A 46 15.09 29.91 -13.90
CA GLN A 46 16.55 29.92 -14.07
C GLN A 46 17.02 28.91 -15.13
N LEU A 47 16.44 27.71 -15.16
CA LEU A 47 16.73 26.72 -16.19
C LEU A 47 16.32 27.24 -17.59
N GLN A 48 15.14 27.87 -17.71
CA GLN A 48 14.68 28.43 -18.98
C GLN A 48 15.59 29.56 -19.47
N ASP A 49 16.00 30.45 -18.56
CA ASP A 49 16.88 31.57 -18.87
C ASP A 49 18.27 31.06 -19.28
N ALA A 50 18.79 30.05 -18.58
CA ALA A 50 20.07 29.42 -18.94
C ALA A 50 20.04 28.75 -20.33
N LEU A 51 18.91 28.16 -20.72
CA LEU A 51 18.70 27.61 -22.07
C LEU A 51 18.61 28.71 -23.14
N ARG A 52 17.92 29.81 -22.85
CA ARG A 52 17.76 30.95 -23.78
C ARG A 52 19.06 31.71 -23.99
N ASP A 53 19.81 31.93 -22.92
CA ASP A 53 21.07 32.66 -22.93
C ASP A 53 22.24 31.77 -23.39
N GLY A 54 22.01 30.46 -23.54
CA GLY A 54 23.03 29.49 -23.95
C GLY A 54 24.11 29.28 -22.89
N THR A 55 23.80 29.55 -21.62
CA THR A 55 24.72 29.43 -20.47
C THR A 55 24.61 28.07 -19.78
N LEU A 56 23.58 27.27 -20.08
CA LEU A 56 23.46 25.91 -19.56
C LEU A 56 24.62 25.02 -20.05
N SER A 57 25.37 24.46 -19.10
CA SER A 57 26.52 23.61 -19.39
C SER A 57 26.06 22.23 -19.85
N ASN A 58 26.62 21.74 -20.97
CA ASN A 58 26.39 20.37 -21.41
C ASN A 58 27.24 19.41 -20.56
N PRO A 59 26.70 18.30 -20.05
CA PRO A 59 27.47 17.34 -19.27
C PRO A 59 28.58 16.71 -20.11
N VAL A 60 29.66 16.31 -19.44
CA VAL A 60 30.78 15.61 -20.09
C VAL A 60 30.37 14.16 -20.30
N HIS A 61 30.61 13.63 -21.50
CA HIS A 61 30.32 12.24 -21.82
C HIS A 61 31.62 11.44 -21.89
N GLN A 62 31.70 10.33 -21.14
CA GLN A 62 32.91 9.50 -21.07
C GLN A 62 32.59 8.03 -21.35
N VAL A 63 33.42 7.40 -22.19
CA VAL A 63 33.33 5.96 -22.43
C VAL A 63 34.04 5.22 -21.29
N ASN A 64 33.29 4.46 -20.50
CA ASN A 64 33.82 3.74 -19.34
C ASN A 64 33.39 2.26 -19.37
N PRO A 65 34.33 1.31 -19.55
CA PRO A 65 34.03 -0.12 -19.55
C PRO A 65 33.62 -0.68 -18.18
N GLN A 66 33.78 0.11 -17.10
CA GLN A 66 33.46 -0.31 -15.73
C GLN A 66 32.06 0.15 -15.28
N VAL A 67 31.30 0.83 -16.15
CA VAL A 67 29.94 1.27 -15.80
C VAL A 67 29.03 0.04 -15.67
N ALA A 68 28.22 -0.01 -14.60
CA ALA A 68 27.22 -1.05 -14.42
C ALA A 68 26.05 -0.77 -15.37
N GLY A 69 25.71 -1.71 -16.25
CA GLY A 69 24.66 -1.51 -17.25
C GLY A 69 25.14 -0.78 -18.51
N LYS A 70 24.23 -0.04 -19.16
CA LYS A 70 24.51 0.63 -20.44
C LYS A 70 25.10 2.03 -20.27
N ALA A 71 24.68 2.75 -19.22
CA ALA A 71 25.15 4.08 -18.88
C ALA A 71 24.85 4.37 -17.40
N CYS A 72 25.46 5.44 -16.88
CA CYS A 72 25.01 6.09 -15.65
C CYS A 72 25.44 7.56 -15.61
N TYR A 73 24.72 8.36 -14.85
CA TYR A 73 25.07 9.73 -14.49
C TYR A 73 25.69 9.78 -13.08
N ASP A 74 26.87 10.39 -12.97
CA ASP A 74 27.53 10.62 -11.70
C ASP A 74 27.16 12.02 -11.16
N ASN A 75 26.37 12.04 -10.09
CA ASN A 75 25.91 13.26 -9.43
C ASN A 75 27.04 14.16 -8.91
N ALA A 76 28.17 13.58 -8.48
CA ALA A 76 29.29 14.33 -7.90
C ALA A 76 30.17 14.95 -8.98
N THR A 77 30.42 14.23 -10.07
CA THR A 77 31.32 14.68 -11.14
C THR A 77 30.61 15.33 -12.32
N ARG A 78 29.28 15.18 -12.42
CA ARG A 78 28.42 15.63 -13.54
C ARG A 78 28.83 15.02 -14.88
N ILE A 79 29.28 13.78 -14.84
CA ILE A 79 29.74 13.02 -16.00
C ILE A 79 28.70 11.95 -16.33
N ILE A 80 28.33 11.87 -17.61
CA ILE A 80 27.57 10.75 -18.15
C ILE A 80 28.57 9.69 -18.63
N HIS A 81 28.59 8.54 -17.95
CA HIS A 81 29.41 7.39 -18.31
C HIS A 81 28.63 6.46 -19.23
N LEU A 82 29.23 6.07 -20.36
CA LEU A 82 28.63 5.18 -21.36
C LEU A 82 29.46 3.91 -21.51
N HIS A 83 28.80 2.75 -21.52
CA HIS A 83 29.48 1.49 -21.79
C HIS A 83 29.95 1.45 -23.26
N PRO A 84 31.20 1.01 -23.56
CA PRO A 84 31.73 0.96 -24.92
C PRO A 84 30.84 0.19 -25.92
N GLU A 85 30.12 -0.83 -25.46
CA GLU A 85 29.25 -1.66 -26.31
C GLU A 85 28.05 -0.88 -26.87
N VAL A 86 27.52 0.10 -26.14
CA VAL A 86 26.41 0.95 -26.62
C VAL A 86 26.86 1.71 -27.88
N ILE A 87 28.08 2.23 -27.85
CA ILE A 87 28.67 2.99 -28.95
C ILE A 87 29.01 2.06 -30.11
N ALA A 88 29.63 0.91 -29.82
CA ALA A 88 29.95 -0.08 -30.84
C ALA A 88 28.70 -0.58 -31.58
N THR A 89 27.60 -0.79 -30.87
CA THR A 89 26.33 -1.24 -31.45
C THR A 89 25.68 -0.15 -32.29
N ALA A 90 25.68 1.10 -31.81
CA ALA A 90 25.17 2.26 -32.56
C ALA A 90 25.94 2.53 -33.86
N MET A 91 27.23 2.15 -33.93
CA MET A 91 28.01 2.26 -35.17
C MET A 91 27.64 1.21 -36.22
N LEU A 92 27.12 0.05 -35.80
CA LEU A 92 26.86 -1.10 -36.66
C LEU A 92 25.41 -1.16 -37.14
N GLN A 93 24.47 -0.62 -36.36
CA GLN A 93 23.03 -0.75 -36.61
C GLN A 93 22.31 0.61 -36.53
N PRO A 94 21.60 1.04 -37.59
CA PRO A 94 20.84 2.29 -37.57
C PRO A 94 19.79 2.36 -36.44
N GLN A 95 19.16 1.23 -36.08
CA GLN A 95 18.19 1.16 -34.98
C GLN A 95 18.84 1.38 -33.61
N ALA A 96 20.10 0.98 -33.43
CA ALA A 96 20.83 1.17 -32.18
C ALA A 96 21.26 2.63 -31.95
N ALA A 97 21.22 3.48 -32.99
CA ALA A 97 21.37 4.93 -32.80
C ALA A 97 20.16 5.55 -32.07
N CYS A 98 18.96 4.97 -32.20
CA CYS A 98 17.78 5.38 -31.44
C CYS A 98 17.93 5.01 -29.96
N GLU A 99 18.50 3.84 -29.67
CA GLU A 99 18.80 3.40 -28.31
C GLU A 99 19.84 4.30 -27.62
N LEU A 100 20.93 4.64 -28.32
CA LEU A 100 21.90 5.60 -27.83
C LEU A 100 21.26 6.97 -27.54
N ALA A 101 20.33 7.43 -28.40
CA ALA A 101 19.61 8.67 -28.18
C ALA A 101 18.71 8.61 -26.93
N THR A 102 18.01 7.50 -26.70
CA THR A 102 17.23 7.27 -25.47
C THR A 102 18.10 7.35 -24.22
N ILE A 103 19.24 6.64 -24.23
CA ILE A 103 20.19 6.63 -23.11
C ILE A 103 20.71 8.05 -22.83
N LEU A 104 21.12 8.78 -23.87
CA LEU A 104 21.61 10.15 -23.72
C LEU A 104 20.56 11.10 -23.16
N LEU A 105 19.27 10.92 -23.50
CA LEU A 105 18.18 11.69 -22.92
C LEU A 105 17.93 11.30 -21.46
N HIS A 106 17.92 10.00 -21.16
CA HIS A 106 17.69 9.46 -19.82
C HIS A 106 18.71 10.02 -18.82
N GLU A 107 20.00 9.85 -19.10
CA GLU A 107 21.07 10.35 -18.23
C GLU A 107 21.13 11.89 -18.16
N PHE A 108 20.62 12.57 -19.19
CA PHE A 108 20.48 14.03 -19.15
C PHE A 108 19.30 14.48 -18.28
N GLY A 109 18.27 13.64 -18.10
CA GLY A 109 17.21 13.86 -17.12
C GLY A 109 17.78 13.97 -15.70
N HIS A 110 18.56 12.97 -15.27
CA HIS A 110 19.28 13.02 -13.98
C HIS A 110 20.19 14.25 -13.85
N HIS A 111 20.84 14.66 -14.95
CA HIS A 111 21.65 15.88 -14.95
C HIS A 111 20.83 17.15 -14.69
N LEU A 112 19.66 17.27 -15.30
CA LEU A 112 18.77 18.42 -15.10
C LEU A 112 18.19 18.45 -13.69
N ASP A 113 17.80 17.31 -13.15
CA ASP A 113 17.29 17.22 -11.77
C ASP A 113 18.34 17.68 -10.75
N ASN A 114 19.56 17.16 -10.89
CA ASN A 114 20.69 17.58 -10.07
C ASN A 114 20.95 19.11 -10.21
N LEU A 115 20.89 19.69 -11.41
CA LEU A 115 21.00 21.15 -11.57
C LEU A 115 19.85 21.92 -10.87
N LEU A 116 18.62 21.46 -11.01
CA LEU A 116 17.45 22.08 -10.39
C LEU A 116 17.57 22.07 -8.86
N ARG A 117 17.91 20.92 -8.28
CA ARG A 117 17.96 20.69 -6.83
C ARG A 117 19.24 21.19 -6.18
N GLN A 118 20.40 21.08 -6.84
CA GLN A 118 21.69 21.40 -6.24
C GLN A 118 22.23 22.78 -6.60
N ASP A 119 21.84 23.36 -7.75
CA ASP A 119 22.37 24.65 -8.19
C ASP A 119 21.31 25.75 -8.14
N PHE A 120 20.14 25.52 -8.75
CA PHE A 120 19.11 26.55 -8.87
C PHE A 120 18.30 26.74 -7.58
N ALA A 121 18.12 25.69 -6.79
CA ALA A 121 17.43 25.76 -5.51
C ALA A 121 18.27 26.36 -4.36
N LYS A 122 19.62 26.30 -4.42
CA LYS A 122 20.51 26.82 -3.36
C LYS A 122 20.52 28.36 -3.25
N GLY A 123 19.89 29.08 -4.17
CA GLY A 123 19.81 30.55 -4.18
C GLY A 123 18.64 31.16 -3.39
N LEU A 124 17.88 30.36 -2.64
CA LEU A 124 16.66 30.80 -1.94
C LEU A 124 16.92 30.87 -0.42
N ASP A 125 17.27 32.06 0.09
CA ASP A 125 17.53 32.36 1.52
C ASP A 125 16.25 32.38 2.40
N ASP A 126 15.10 31.89 1.93
CA ASP A 126 13.78 32.22 2.49
C ASP A 126 13.02 31.03 3.14
N GLY A 127 13.73 30.16 3.87
CA GLY A 127 13.09 29.33 4.90
C GLY A 127 12.04 28.31 4.43
N PHE A 128 12.13 27.80 3.20
CA PHE A 128 11.36 26.61 2.79
C PHE A 128 11.89 25.34 3.45
N ALA A 129 10.99 24.39 3.73
CA ALA A 129 11.32 23.04 4.20
C ALA A 129 12.32 22.35 3.24
N SER A 130 13.04 21.34 3.75
CA SER A 130 14.03 20.56 3.00
C SER A 130 13.48 20.10 1.65
N ILE A 131 14.03 20.62 0.55
CA ILE A 131 13.79 20.11 -0.80
C ILE A 131 14.37 18.69 -0.84
N ALA A 132 13.60 17.74 -1.37
CA ALA A 132 14.07 16.36 -1.50
C ALA A 132 15.37 16.33 -2.32
N GLU A 133 16.30 15.44 -1.96
CA GLU A 133 17.59 15.34 -2.64
C GLU A 133 17.43 14.88 -4.11
N ASP A 134 16.30 14.26 -4.43
CA ASP A 134 15.96 13.65 -5.71
C ASP A 134 14.46 13.74 -6.00
N ALA A 135 14.06 13.50 -7.25
CA ALA A 135 12.65 13.40 -7.65
C ALA A 135 11.99 12.13 -7.09
N GLU A 136 10.67 12.16 -6.91
CA GLU A 136 9.91 11.04 -6.32
C GLU A 136 9.87 9.79 -7.22
N LEU A 137 10.11 9.94 -8.53
CA LEU A 137 10.08 8.89 -9.54
C LEU A 137 11.33 8.97 -10.42
N GLU A 138 11.59 7.93 -11.22
CA GLU A 138 12.76 7.87 -12.10
C GLU A 138 12.65 8.93 -13.22
N GLU A 139 13.31 10.05 -13.00
CA GLU A 139 13.20 11.30 -13.75
C GLU A 139 13.95 11.24 -15.09
N GLY A 140 14.96 10.37 -15.20
CA GLY A 140 15.65 10.07 -16.44
C GLY A 140 14.71 9.52 -17.51
N ALA A 141 13.98 8.43 -17.22
CA ALA A 141 13.02 7.84 -18.16
C ALA A 141 11.87 8.79 -18.46
N ARG A 142 11.38 9.53 -17.45
CA ARG A 142 10.30 10.51 -17.64
C ARG A 142 10.74 11.65 -18.57
N PHE A 143 11.96 12.15 -18.40
CA PHE A 143 12.52 13.17 -19.28
C PHE A 143 12.67 12.65 -20.72
N ALA A 144 13.26 11.46 -20.88
CA ALA A 144 13.41 10.85 -22.20
C ALA A 144 12.06 10.66 -22.89
N TYR A 145 11.06 10.12 -22.17
CA TYR A 145 9.71 9.93 -22.67
C TYR A 145 9.03 11.25 -23.07
N LEU A 146 9.16 12.30 -22.25
CA LEU A 146 8.65 13.65 -22.56
C LEU A 146 9.24 14.14 -23.89
N ILE A 147 10.56 14.09 -24.07
CA ILE A 147 11.22 14.54 -25.31
C ILE A 147 10.80 13.68 -26.51
N GLY A 148 10.57 12.37 -26.30
CA GLY A 148 10.04 11.46 -27.32
C GLY A 148 8.59 11.76 -27.77
N CYS A 149 7.84 12.53 -26.98
CA CYS A 149 6.47 12.94 -27.30
C CYS A 149 6.39 14.29 -28.02
N MET A 150 7.45 15.10 -28.00
CA MET A 150 7.42 16.47 -28.51
C MET A 150 7.80 16.56 -29.98
N GLU A 151 7.00 17.29 -30.77
CA GLU A 151 7.34 17.62 -32.15
C GLU A 151 8.13 18.93 -32.24
N SER A 152 9.26 18.91 -32.93
CA SER A 152 10.02 20.13 -33.23
C SER A 152 10.58 20.10 -34.65
N GLY A 153 10.18 21.06 -35.48
CA GLY A 153 10.78 21.29 -36.79
C GLY A 153 10.48 20.23 -37.86
N PRO A 154 11.06 20.37 -39.06
CA PRO A 154 10.82 19.44 -40.16
C PRO A 154 11.47 18.07 -39.90
N SER A 155 10.71 17.00 -40.08
CA SER A 155 11.19 15.61 -39.95
C SER A 155 12.39 15.31 -40.85
N GLY A 156 13.41 14.65 -40.27
CA GLY A 156 14.64 14.24 -40.95
C GLY A 156 15.62 13.51 -40.04
N GLU A 157 16.84 13.27 -40.54
CA GLU A 157 17.92 12.65 -39.75
C GLU A 157 18.53 13.64 -38.75
N LEU A 158 18.45 13.31 -37.46
CA LEU A 158 19.08 14.03 -36.37
C LEU A 158 20.49 13.49 -36.09
N GLN A 159 21.42 14.40 -35.80
CA GLN A 159 22.75 14.03 -35.35
C GLN A 159 22.71 13.74 -33.84
N ILE A 160 23.01 12.49 -33.45
CA ILE A 160 23.00 12.05 -32.06
C ILE A 160 24.36 12.25 -31.41
N ALA A 161 25.45 11.92 -32.11
CA ALA A 161 26.80 12.12 -31.60
C ALA A 161 27.85 12.13 -32.70
N GLN A 162 29.04 12.66 -32.40
CA GLN A 162 30.25 12.52 -33.19
C GLN A 162 31.28 11.69 -32.42
N LEU A 163 31.82 10.67 -33.08
CA LEU A 163 32.89 9.83 -32.58
C LEU A 163 34.20 10.23 -33.24
N THR A 164 35.24 10.42 -32.45
CA THR A 164 36.60 10.61 -32.96
C THR A 164 37.47 9.44 -32.52
N GLU A 165 37.96 8.68 -33.49
CA GLU A 165 38.90 7.57 -33.28
C GLU A 165 40.07 7.68 -34.26
N ALA A 166 41.30 7.70 -33.76
CA ALA A 166 42.52 7.72 -34.57
C ALA A 166 42.55 8.81 -35.68
N GLY A 167 41.92 9.97 -35.43
CA GLY A 167 41.85 11.10 -36.38
C GLY A 167 40.74 10.99 -37.44
N ARG A 168 39.88 9.96 -37.38
CA ARG A 168 38.67 9.84 -38.20
C ARG A 168 37.46 10.26 -37.37
N THR A 169 36.58 11.06 -37.98
CA THR A 169 35.32 11.50 -37.37
C THR A 169 34.16 10.73 -38.00
N ILE A 170 33.34 10.08 -37.17
CA ILE A 170 32.13 9.37 -37.58
C ILE A 170 30.94 10.06 -36.92
N THR A 171 29.92 10.40 -37.69
CA THR A 171 28.69 11.03 -37.18
C THR A 171 27.60 9.98 -37.06
N LEU A 172 27.10 9.76 -35.85
CA LEU A 172 25.94 8.91 -35.59
C LEU A 172 24.66 9.73 -35.80
N ARG A 173 23.74 9.18 -36.59
CA ARG A 173 22.46 9.80 -36.94
C ARG A 173 21.31 8.84 -36.67
N ALA A 174 20.16 9.39 -36.32
CA ALA A 174 18.92 8.66 -36.19
C ALA A 174 17.79 9.41 -36.89
N ASP A 175 16.85 8.69 -37.49
CA ASP A 175 15.61 9.28 -37.99
C ASP A 175 14.75 9.74 -36.81
N ASP A 176 14.28 11.00 -36.84
CA ASP A 176 13.52 11.61 -35.75
C ASP A 176 12.23 10.83 -35.42
N GLN A 177 11.52 10.35 -36.44
CA GLN A 177 10.26 9.62 -36.24
C GLN A 177 10.51 8.24 -35.63
N ALA A 178 11.49 7.50 -36.16
CA ALA A 178 11.88 6.19 -35.64
C ALA A 178 12.41 6.29 -34.21
N MET A 179 13.22 7.30 -33.91
CA MET A 179 13.77 7.56 -32.58
C MET A 179 12.66 7.84 -31.56
N ARG A 180 11.71 8.72 -31.89
CA ARG A 180 10.58 9.01 -30.99
C ARG A 180 9.70 7.79 -30.72
N LEU A 181 9.46 6.96 -31.73
CA LEU A 181 8.75 5.69 -31.55
C LEU A 181 9.52 4.75 -30.62
N PHE A 182 10.84 4.64 -30.81
CA PHE A 182 11.70 3.79 -29.99
C PHE A 182 11.74 4.27 -28.53
N ILE A 183 11.91 5.57 -28.29
CA ILE A 183 11.90 6.16 -26.94
C ILE A 183 10.59 5.83 -26.22
N ARG A 184 9.45 6.07 -26.87
CA ARG A 184 8.12 5.80 -26.27
C ARG A 184 7.88 4.32 -25.96
N GLN A 185 8.49 3.41 -26.71
CA GLN A 185 8.39 1.97 -26.49
C GLN A 185 9.38 1.44 -25.45
N SER A 186 10.55 2.07 -25.32
CA SER A 186 11.64 1.60 -24.45
C SER A 186 11.68 2.27 -23.09
N GLN A 187 11.00 3.41 -22.92
CA GLN A 187 10.83 4.13 -21.66
C GLN A 187 9.36 4.10 -21.26
N ASP A 188 8.76 2.91 -21.35
CA ASP A 188 7.37 2.69 -20.97
C ASP A 188 7.18 2.78 -19.44
N GLU A 189 5.94 2.59 -18.99
CA GLU A 189 5.53 2.77 -17.60
C GLU A 189 6.37 1.95 -16.60
N HIS A 190 6.90 0.79 -17.01
CA HIS A 190 7.74 -0.04 -16.16
C HIS A 190 9.14 0.56 -15.95
N ALA A 191 9.69 1.25 -16.96
CA ALA A 191 10.96 1.95 -16.83
C ALA A 191 10.84 3.21 -15.96
N GLN A 192 9.73 3.95 -16.10
CA GLN A 192 9.48 5.21 -15.35
C GLN A 192 9.15 5.02 -13.86
N ARG A 193 8.81 3.79 -13.45
CA ARG A 193 8.47 3.42 -12.07
C ARG A 193 9.60 2.69 -11.35
N ALA A 194 10.74 2.47 -12.01
CA ALA A 194 11.88 1.77 -11.42
C ALA A 194 12.61 2.66 -10.40
N ASN A 195 11.97 2.96 -9.28
CA ASN A 195 12.66 3.49 -8.11
C ASN A 195 13.52 2.39 -7.49
N THR A 196 14.82 2.65 -7.41
CA THR A 196 15.82 1.82 -6.68
C THR A 196 15.80 2.06 -5.17
N ASN A 197 14.74 2.65 -4.63
CA ASN A 197 14.52 2.73 -3.20
C ASN A 197 13.86 1.43 -2.72
N GLU A 198 14.69 0.53 -2.19
CA GLU A 198 14.27 -0.64 -1.42
C GLU A 198 13.57 -0.17 -0.13
N GLY A 199 12.28 0.13 -0.21
CA GLY A 199 11.38 0.18 0.94
C GLY A 199 10.84 -1.22 1.21
N SER A 200 11.27 -1.82 2.31
CA SER A 200 11.07 -3.24 2.61
C SER A 200 10.09 -3.50 3.75
N THR A 201 8.85 -3.03 3.65
CA THR A 201 7.81 -3.33 4.64
C THR A 201 6.46 -3.52 3.97
N GLU A 202 6.05 -4.78 3.79
CA GLU A 202 4.68 -5.17 3.48
C GLU A 202 4.28 -6.28 4.47
N GLY A 203 3.40 -5.94 5.40
CA GLY A 203 2.90 -6.85 6.43
C GLY A 203 1.72 -7.72 5.99
N PHE A 204 1.27 -8.70 6.82
CA PHE A 204 -0.09 -9.26 6.71
C PHE A 204 -1.05 -8.08 6.62
N SER A 205 -1.72 -8.03 5.50
CA SER A 205 -2.84 -7.19 5.20
C SER A 205 -3.71 -8.06 4.29
N ALA A 206 -4.94 -7.65 4.07
CA ALA A 206 -5.76 -8.25 3.04
C ALA A 206 -4.96 -8.44 1.72
N GLY A 207 -4.68 -9.69 1.35
CA GLY A 207 -3.99 -10.07 0.12
C GLY A 207 -3.10 -11.29 0.29
N LYS A 208 -2.13 -11.45 -0.63
CA LYS A 208 -1.28 -12.64 -0.75
C LYS A 208 0.05 -12.58 0.01
N GLY A 209 0.39 -11.44 0.62
CA GLY A 209 1.75 -11.12 1.07
C GLY A 209 2.66 -10.60 -0.05
N ASP A 210 3.92 -10.31 0.27
CA ASP A 210 4.91 -9.75 -0.66
C ASP A 210 5.24 -10.75 -1.80
N LYS A 211 4.90 -10.36 -3.03
CA LYS A 211 5.17 -11.15 -4.24
C LYS A 211 6.65 -11.39 -4.50
N LYS A 212 7.55 -10.56 -3.94
CA LYS A 212 9.01 -10.70 -4.04
C LYS A 212 9.56 -11.73 -3.04
N LYS A 213 8.80 -12.07 -1.99
CA LYS A 213 9.15 -13.08 -0.97
C LYS A 213 8.02 -14.12 -0.77
N PRO A 214 7.61 -14.86 -1.81
CA PRO A 214 6.45 -15.75 -1.75
C PRO A 214 6.60 -16.93 -0.77
N GLU A 215 7.82 -17.18 -0.28
CA GLU A 215 8.17 -18.24 0.67
C GLU A 215 8.41 -17.72 2.10
N MET A 216 8.22 -16.42 2.35
CA MET A 216 8.46 -15.81 3.67
C MET A 216 7.44 -14.72 4.06
N SER A 217 6.68 -14.19 3.12
CA SER A 217 5.59 -13.22 3.34
C SER A 217 4.28 -13.80 2.82
N TRP A 218 3.33 -13.96 3.73
CA TRP A 218 2.01 -14.48 3.46
C TRP A 218 0.98 -13.45 3.92
N GLY A 219 -0.23 -13.48 3.34
CA GLY A 219 -1.41 -12.74 3.81
C GLY A 219 -2.59 -13.70 3.98
N HIS A 220 -3.73 -13.25 4.50
CA HIS A 220 -4.92 -14.11 4.68
C HIS A 220 -5.21 -14.91 3.40
N GLU A 221 -5.32 -14.26 2.22
CA GLU A 221 -5.62 -14.91 0.93
C GLU A 221 -4.71 -16.13 0.61
N SER A 222 -3.46 -16.09 1.07
CA SER A 222 -2.51 -17.19 0.85
C SER A 222 -2.81 -18.43 1.71
N ILE A 223 -3.47 -18.25 2.85
CA ILE A 223 -3.99 -19.30 3.71
C ILE A 223 -5.25 -19.91 3.07
N GLU A 224 -6.20 -19.12 2.57
CA GLU A 224 -7.37 -19.72 1.87
C GLU A 224 -6.99 -20.44 0.59
N GLU A 225 -5.88 -20.09 -0.07
CA GLU A 225 -5.39 -20.86 -1.21
C GLU A 225 -5.11 -22.33 -0.88
N ASP A 226 -4.91 -22.67 0.40
CA ASP A 226 -4.79 -24.06 0.84
C ASP A 226 -6.11 -24.84 0.82
N LEU A 227 -7.25 -24.16 0.79
CA LEU A 227 -8.57 -24.80 0.67
C LEU A 227 -8.72 -25.55 -0.66
N LYS A 228 -7.82 -25.34 -1.63
CA LYS A 228 -7.74 -26.16 -2.84
C LYS A 228 -7.47 -27.63 -2.52
N TYR A 229 -6.71 -27.90 -1.46
CA TYR A 229 -6.41 -29.26 -1.01
C TYR A 229 -7.63 -29.93 -0.35
N ALA A 230 -8.60 -29.15 0.13
CA ALA A 230 -9.88 -29.65 0.64
C ALA A 230 -10.90 -29.97 -0.47
N GLY A 231 -10.72 -29.41 -1.68
CA GLY A 231 -11.58 -29.62 -2.84
C GLY A 231 -12.28 -28.37 -3.36
N PHE A 232 -12.07 -27.20 -2.74
CA PHE A 232 -12.68 -25.95 -3.19
C PHE A 232 -12.07 -25.43 -4.49
N ASN A 233 -12.92 -25.05 -5.44
CA ASN A 233 -12.49 -24.42 -6.69
C ASN A 233 -12.09 -22.94 -6.47
N GLU A 234 -11.44 -22.32 -7.46
CA GLU A 234 -10.93 -20.94 -7.35
C GLU A 234 -12.02 -19.92 -6.98
N GLN A 235 -13.20 -20.01 -7.60
CA GLN A 235 -14.29 -19.07 -7.33
C GLN A 235 -14.83 -19.24 -5.91
N GLN A 236 -14.91 -20.47 -5.42
CA GLN A 236 -15.29 -20.77 -4.03
C GLN A 236 -14.25 -20.23 -3.04
N ARG A 237 -12.95 -20.43 -3.31
CA ARG A 237 -11.89 -19.90 -2.43
C ARG A 237 -11.91 -18.38 -2.37
N LYS A 238 -12.10 -17.69 -3.50
CA LYS A 238 -12.28 -16.23 -3.51
C LYS A 238 -13.51 -15.78 -2.72
N ALA A 239 -14.63 -16.52 -2.81
CA ALA A 239 -15.83 -16.18 -2.05
C ALA A 239 -15.69 -16.46 -0.54
N ILE A 240 -14.92 -17.47 -0.15
CA ILE A 240 -14.53 -17.72 1.24
C ILE A 240 -13.63 -16.59 1.71
N TYR A 241 -12.58 -16.28 0.96
CA TYR A 241 -11.66 -15.19 1.28
C TYR A 241 -12.38 -13.83 1.35
N PHE A 242 -13.40 -13.58 0.52
CA PHE A 242 -14.24 -12.37 0.65
C PHE A 242 -14.88 -12.24 2.04
N GLY A 243 -15.31 -13.34 2.65
CA GLY A 243 -15.83 -13.34 4.02
C GLY A 243 -14.79 -13.02 5.08
N ASN A 244 -13.57 -13.57 4.92
CA ASN A 244 -12.43 -13.28 5.79
C ASN A 244 -11.99 -11.81 5.66
N TRP A 245 -11.79 -11.37 4.42
CA TRP A 245 -11.48 -9.99 4.04
C TRP A 245 -12.47 -8.95 4.61
N LEU A 246 -13.76 -9.29 4.67
CA LEU A 246 -14.75 -8.41 5.30
C LEU A 246 -14.55 -8.26 6.80
N ARG A 247 -13.92 -9.22 7.49
CA ARG A 247 -13.57 -9.07 8.91
C ARG A 247 -12.37 -8.15 9.06
N ASP A 248 -11.30 -8.34 8.28
CA ASP A 248 -10.16 -7.40 8.22
C ASP A 248 -10.65 -5.96 8.04
N TYR A 249 -11.45 -5.70 7.00
CA TYR A 249 -11.93 -4.36 6.69
C TYR A 249 -12.99 -3.82 7.66
N SER A 250 -13.54 -4.64 8.56
CA SER A 250 -14.41 -4.13 9.63
C SER A 250 -13.62 -3.32 10.67
N GLN A 251 -12.30 -3.51 10.75
CA GLN A 251 -11.40 -2.69 11.59
C GLN A 251 -11.37 -1.21 11.18
N LEU A 252 -11.68 -0.87 9.92
CA LEU A 252 -11.87 0.53 9.50
C LEU A 252 -13.08 1.19 10.18
N LEU A 253 -14.02 0.38 10.68
CA LEU A 253 -15.20 0.83 11.40
C LEU A 253 -14.93 0.79 12.90
N ASP A 254 -13.79 1.35 13.32
CA ASP A 254 -13.39 1.52 14.72
C ASP A 254 -14.11 2.73 15.37
N PRO A 255 -14.46 2.70 16.67
CA PRO A 255 -15.13 3.80 17.37
C PRO A 255 -14.40 5.16 17.28
N LYS A 256 -13.09 5.16 17.06
CA LYS A 256 -12.30 6.38 16.88
C LYS A 256 -12.51 7.02 15.53
N LEU A 257 -12.79 6.22 14.49
CA LEU A 257 -12.98 6.66 13.11
C LEU A 257 -14.45 6.90 12.76
N VAL A 258 -15.35 6.17 13.43
CA VAL A 258 -16.79 6.25 13.22
C VAL A 258 -17.39 7.41 14.03
N ARG A 259 -18.22 8.24 13.38
CA ARG A 259 -19.11 9.20 14.05
C ARG A 259 -20.50 8.59 14.25
N ALA A 260 -21.19 9.02 15.29
CA ALA A 260 -22.61 8.68 15.47
C ALA A 260 -23.45 9.27 14.34
N GLU A 261 -24.57 8.61 14.00
CA GLU A 261 -25.41 8.98 12.85
C GLU A 261 -25.88 10.44 12.93
N ASP A 262 -26.35 10.85 14.11
CA ASP A 262 -26.87 12.19 14.40
C ASP A 262 -25.80 13.21 14.85
N ALA A 263 -24.54 12.78 14.99
CA ALA A 263 -23.46 13.69 15.37
C ALA A 263 -23.12 14.65 14.20
N PRO A 264 -22.67 15.89 14.50
CA PRO A 264 -22.13 16.78 13.49
C PRO A 264 -21.03 16.08 12.67
N LYS A 265 -20.94 16.44 11.39
CA LYS A 265 -19.88 15.94 10.52
C LYS A 265 -18.54 16.53 10.95
N GLU A 266 -17.55 15.67 11.15
CA GLU A 266 -16.21 16.03 11.62
C GLU A 266 -15.13 15.64 10.60
N PHE A 267 -15.40 15.83 9.31
CA PHE A 267 -14.45 15.47 8.24
C PHE A 267 -13.14 16.28 8.35
N PRO A 268 -11.96 15.67 8.11
CA PRO A 268 -11.74 14.26 7.83
C PRO A 268 -11.59 13.38 9.09
N ARG A 269 -11.68 13.93 10.31
CA ARG A 269 -11.41 13.25 11.59
C ARG A 269 -12.32 12.06 11.89
N LYS A 270 -13.59 12.11 11.48
CA LYS A 270 -14.54 10.99 11.61
C LYS A 270 -15.46 10.90 10.40
N LEU A 271 -15.80 9.67 10.02
CA LEU A 271 -16.75 9.37 8.96
C LEU A 271 -17.91 8.51 9.51
N SER A 272 -19.04 8.55 8.83
CA SER A 272 -20.18 7.70 9.14
C SER A 272 -19.88 6.27 8.71
N ARG A 273 -20.47 5.32 9.43
CA ARG A 273 -20.45 3.89 9.06
C ARG A 273 -20.85 3.67 7.60
N LYS A 274 -21.85 4.42 7.11
CA LYS A 274 -22.29 4.35 5.71
C LYS A 274 -21.16 4.71 4.74
N VAL A 275 -20.49 5.84 4.94
CA VAL A 275 -19.41 6.31 4.06
C VAL A 275 -18.24 5.32 4.06
N LEU A 276 -17.82 4.85 5.24
CA LEU A 276 -16.76 3.84 5.35
C LEU A 276 -17.14 2.54 4.63
N THR A 277 -18.36 2.05 4.83
CA THR A 277 -18.87 0.85 4.14
C THR A 277 -18.84 1.01 2.62
N GLN A 278 -19.22 2.18 2.09
CA GLN A 278 -19.19 2.45 0.65
C GLN A 278 -17.76 2.45 0.08
N LEU A 279 -16.78 2.94 0.85
CA LEU A 279 -15.38 2.86 0.45
C LEU A 279 -14.89 1.40 0.43
N VAL A 280 -15.30 0.60 1.41
CA VAL A 280 -15.00 -0.84 1.44
C VAL A 280 -15.68 -1.58 0.28
N ASP A 281 -16.92 -1.23 -0.11
CA ASP A 281 -17.56 -1.81 -1.31
C ASP A 281 -16.76 -1.52 -2.59
N LEU A 282 -16.22 -0.30 -2.71
CA LEU A 282 -15.36 0.10 -3.83
C LEU A 282 -14.05 -0.71 -3.86
N LEU A 283 -13.45 -0.97 -2.70
CA LEU A 283 -12.27 -1.84 -2.59
C LEU A 283 -12.62 -3.30 -2.93
N ALA A 284 -13.77 -3.79 -2.47
CA ALA A 284 -14.23 -5.15 -2.75
C ALA A 284 -14.42 -5.38 -4.26
N LEU A 285 -14.92 -4.39 -5.01
CA LEU A 285 -15.00 -4.45 -6.47
C LEU A 285 -13.64 -4.71 -7.12
N LYS A 286 -12.59 -4.05 -6.62
CA LYS A 286 -11.22 -4.16 -7.12
C LYS A 286 -10.54 -5.45 -6.69
N ALA A 287 -10.76 -5.89 -5.45
CA ALA A 287 -10.17 -7.10 -4.91
C ALA A 287 -10.81 -8.38 -5.47
N PHE A 288 -12.12 -8.34 -5.78
CA PHE A 288 -12.90 -9.52 -6.18
C PHE A 288 -13.62 -9.36 -7.54
N PRO A 289 -12.96 -8.91 -8.62
CA PRO A 289 -13.63 -8.65 -9.89
C PRO A 289 -14.28 -9.92 -10.47
N SER A 290 -13.64 -11.09 -10.29
CA SER A 290 -14.19 -12.37 -10.77
C SER A 290 -15.47 -12.81 -10.06
N LEU A 291 -15.76 -12.29 -8.85
CA LEU A 291 -17.02 -12.57 -8.14
C LEU A 291 -18.15 -11.62 -8.53
N GLN A 292 -17.85 -10.54 -9.27
CA GLN A 292 -18.74 -9.41 -9.46
C GLN A 292 -18.88 -9.00 -10.94
N SER A 293 -18.59 -9.92 -11.87
CA SER A 293 -18.50 -9.63 -13.31
C SER A 293 -19.85 -9.26 -13.95
N THR A 294 -20.96 -9.69 -13.34
CA THR A 294 -22.31 -9.38 -13.80
C THR A 294 -23.15 -8.73 -12.70
N PRO A 295 -24.20 -7.95 -13.04
CA PRO A 295 -25.09 -7.35 -12.04
C PRO A 295 -25.72 -8.37 -11.08
N LYS A 296 -26.01 -9.58 -11.57
CA LYS A 296 -26.58 -10.66 -10.77
C LYS A 296 -25.56 -11.23 -9.77
N GLU A 297 -24.31 -11.40 -10.19
CA GLU A 297 -23.24 -11.86 -9.29
C GLU A 297 -22.90 -10.77 -8.27
N ARG A 298 -22.72 -9.53 -8.72
CA ARG A 298 -22.46 -8.37 -7.85
C ARG A 298 -23.51 -8.22 -6.75
N ALA A 299 -24.78 -8.49 -7.02
CA ALA A 299 -25.83 -8.42 -6.01
C ALA A 299 -25.58 -9.27 -4.74
N HIS A 300 -24.73 -10.30 -4.81
CA HIS A 300 -24.33 -11.11 -3.65
C HIS A 300 -23.12 -10.55 -2.88
N TYR A 301 -22.36 -9.63 -3.48
CA TYR A 301 -21.08 -9.13 -2.97
C TYR A 301 -21.03 -7.60 -2.83
N VAL A 302 -22.16 -6.90 -3.05
CA VAL A 302 -22.28 -5.49 -2.64
C VAL A 302 -22.14 -5.43 -1.12
N VAL A 303 -21.11 -4.74 -0.66
CA VAL A 303 -20.85 -4.62 0.78
C VAL A 303 -21.86 -3.65 1.39
N THR A 304 -22.64 -4.14 2.36
CA THR A 304 -23.63 -3.37 3.09
C THR A 304 -23.20 -3.18 4.55
N PRO A 305 -23.75 -2.19 5.29
CA PRO A 305 -23.39 -2.00 6.70
C PRO A 305 -23.63 -3.25 7.55
N GLN A 306 -24.66 -4.03 7.21
CA GLN A 306 -24.98 -5.29 7.89
C GLN A 306 -23.98 -6.41 7.53
N MET A 307 -23.51 -6.45 6.29
CA MET A 307 -22.52 -7.42 5.85
C MET A 307 -21.13 -7.13 6.42
N LEU A 308 -20.74 -5.85 6.48
CA LEU A 308 -19.44 -5.43 7.00
C LEU A 308 -19.42 -5.37 8.54
N GLY A 309 -20.54 -4.99 9.17
CA GLY A 309 -20.61 -4.81 10.61
C GLY A 309 -19.88 -3.55 11.08
N VAL A 310 -19.30 -3.60 12.27
CA VAL A 310 -18.34 -2.64 12.83
C VAL A 310 -17.16 -3.41 13.43
N TYR A 311 -16.09 -2.74 13.83
CA TYR A 311 -15.02 -3.41 14.58
C TYR A 311 -15.56 -3.96 15.91
N ARG A 312 -15.26 -5.23 16.19
CA ARG A 312 -15.69 -5.94 17.41
C ARG A 312 -14.59 -6.86 17.91
N PRO A 313 -14.07 -6.69 19.15
CA PRO A 313 -13.01 -7.55 19.69
C PRO A 313 -13.34 -9.04 19.61
N THR A 314 -14.61 -9.41 19.82
CA THR A 314 -15.07 -10.80 19.69
C THR A 314 -14.82 -11.40 18.30
N GLU A 315 -14.90 -10.61 17.23
CA GLU A 315 -14.72 -11.10 15.86
C GLU A 315 -13.26 -11.23 15.44
N HIS A 316 -12.36 -10.55 16.16
CA HIS A 316 -10.91 -10.41 15.90
C HIS A 316 -10.04 -11.06 16.98
N ILE A 317 -10.63 -11.84 17.88
CA ILE A 317 -10.01 -12.45 19.07
C ILE A 317 -9.28 -11.50 20.03
N ASP A 318 -9.42 -10.19 19.83
CA ASP A 318 -8.76 -9.17 20.60
C ASP A 318 -9.22 -9.16 22.06
N ASN A 319 -8.31 -8.74 22.94
CA ASN A 319 -8.60 -8.47 24.32
C ASN A 319 -9.46 -7.21 24.44
N PRO A 320 -10.72 -7.30 24.91
CA PRO A 320 -11.63 -6.17 24.95
C PRO A 320 -11.32 -5.19 26.09
N TYR A 321 -10.25 -5.42 26.86
CA TYR A 321 -9.82 -4.51 27.91
C TYR A 321 -9.34 -3.18 27.34
N ASN A 322 -9.92 -2.08 27.82
CA ASN A 322 -9.44 -0.74 27.54
C ASN A 322 -8.85 -0.12 28.82
N PRO A 323 -7.53 0.16 28.87
CA PRO A 323 -6.91 0.75 30.04
C PRO A 323 -7.21 2.25 30.20
N ASN A 324 -7.81 2.92 29.21
CA ASN A 324 -8.13 4.34 29.30
C ASN A 324 -9.43 4.57 30.11
N PRO A 325 -9.34 5.18 31.31
CA PRO A 325 -10.50 5.39 32.17
C PRO A 325 -11.47 6.47 31.66
N SER A 326 -11.07 7.28 30.67
CA SER A 326 -11.93 8.31 30.04
C SER A 326 -12.53 7.86 28.71
N ALA A 327 -12.33 6.60 28.31
CA ALA A 327 -12.90 6.07 27.08
C ALA A 327 -14.43 6.14 27.11
N THR A 328 -15.00 6.77 26.07
CA THR A 328 -16.46 6.79 25.87
C THR A 328 -16.94 5.39 25.49
N ASP A 329 -18.13 5.01 25.96
CA ASP A 329 -18.80 3.78 25.55
C ASP A 329 -19.04 3.76 24.04
N PRO A 330 -18.40 2.85 23.28
CA PRO A 330 -18.53 2.77 21.84
C PRO A 330 -19.96 2.53 21.33
N SER A 331 -20.80 1.87 22.12
CA SER A 331 -22.19 1.58 21.73
C SER A 331 -23.05 2.83 21.64
N THR A 332 -22.58 3.96 22.19
CA THR A 332 -23.23 5.26 22.04
C THR A 332 -22.97 5.90 20.66
N ILE A 333 -21.96 5.42 19.94
CA ILE A 333 -21.62 5.85 18.57
C ILE A 333 -22.44 5.05 17.56
N ASP A 334 -22.40 3.72 17.67
CA ASP A 334 -23.20 2.79 16.88
C ASP A 334 -23.56 1.60 17.77
N ALA A 335 -24.82 1.18 17.78
CA ALA A 335 -25.31 0.13 18.68
C ALA A 335 -24.71 -1.26 18.41
N ASP A 336 -24.10 -1.48 17.23
CA ASP A 336 -23.42 -2.73 16.90
C ASP A 336 -22.03 -2.86 17.55
N PHE A 337 -21.47 -1.76 18.10
CA PHE A 337 -20.21 -1.83 18.84
C PHE A 337 -20.38 -2.59 20.15
N GLU A 338 -19.32 -3.31 20.55
CA GLU A 338 -19.32 -3.96 21.85
C GLU A 338 -19.18 -2.95 22.99
N PRO A 339 -19.98 -3.07 24.06
CA PRO A 339 -19.86 -2.18 25.21
C PRO A 339 -18.51 -2.38 25.90
N PRO A 340 -18.00 -1.35 26.59
CA PRO A 340 -16.71 -1.41 27.26
C PRO A 340 -16.69 -2.51 28.33
N VAL A 341 -15.54 -3.16 28.47
CA VAL A 341 -15.32 -4.20 29.47
C VAL A 341 -14.61 -3.59 30.68
N ALA A 342 -15.24 -3.66 31.85
CA ALA A 342 -14.65 -3.18 33.09
C ALA A 342 -13.40 -4.00 33.45
N GLN A 343 -12.43 -3.38 34.13
CA GLN A 343 -11.17 -4.02 34.48
C GLN A 343 -11.32 -5.31 35.30
N ASP A 344 -12.35 -5.40 36.13
CA ASP A 344 -12.68 -6.54 37.00
C ASP A 344 -13.68 -7.53 36.36
N ASP A 345 -14.06 -7.32 35.09
CA ASP A 345 -15.02 -8.18 34.40
C ASP A 345 -14.50 -9.62 34.32
N PRO A 346 -15.35 -10.63 34.62
CA PRO A 346 -14.97 -12.04 34.55
C PRO A 346 -14.39 -12.47 33.21
N ARG A 347 -14.75 -11.83 32.08
CA ARG A 347 -14.22 -12.11 30.75
C ARG A 347 -12.71 -11.86 30.65
N LEU A 348 -12.18 -10.90 31.41
CA LEU A 348 -10.76 -10.58 31.41
C LEU A 348 -9.92 -11.50 32.31
N GLN A 349 -10.57 -12.38 33.07
CA GLN A 349 -9.87 -13.30 33.96
C GLN A 349 -9.27 -14.48 33.20
N VAL A 350 -8.17 -15.01 33.73
CA VAL A 350 -7.63 -16.29 33.31
C VAL A 350 -8.50 -17.39 33.91
N ASP A 351 -8.93 -18.32 33.08
CA ASP A 351 -9.62 -19.52 33.52
C ASP A 351 -8.59 -20.53 34.07
N PRO A 352 -8.76 -21.02 35.31
CA PRO A 352 -7.75 -21.84 35.98
C PRO A 352 -7.61 -23.23 35.36
N ASP A 353 -8.67 -23.78 34.77
CA ASP A 353 -8.70 -25.15 34.25
C ASP A 353 -8.15 -25.20 32.82
N THR A 354 -8.52 -24.23 32.00
CA THR A 354 -8.09 -24.15 30.59
C THR A 354 -6.77 -23.40 30.41
N SER A 355 -6.35 -22.59 31.39
CA SER A 355 -5.22 -21.67 31.27
C SER A 355 -5.37 -20.70 30.09
N MET A 356 -6.59 -20.22 29.83
CA MET A 356 -6.89 -19.27 28.76
C MET A 356 -7.66 -18.08 29.31
N LYS A 357 -7.49 -16.91 28.70
CA LYS A 357 -8.38 -15.77 28.98
C LYS A 357 -9.81 -16.11 28.58
N ARG A 358 -10.79 -15.77 29.43
CA ARG A 358 -12.19 -16.15 29.20
C ARG A 358 -12.82 -15.48 27.98
N HIS A 359 -12.41 -14.27 27.61
CA HIS A 359 -12.93 -13.56 26.42
C HIS A 359 -12.63 -14.30 25.12
N ILE A 360 -11.56 -15.11 25.05
CA ILE A 360 -11.24 -15.93 23.87
C ILE A 360 -12.42 -16.84 23.51
N PHE A 361 -13.16 -17.36 24.51
CA PHE A 361 -14.30 -18.24 24.25
C PHE A 361 -15.51 -17.49 23.67
N SER A 362 -15.62 -16.16 23.84
CA SER A 362 -16.61 -15.37 23.13
C SER A 362 -16.34 -15.37 21.62
N SER A 363 -15.07 -15.24 21.21
CA SER A 363 -14.65 -15.36 19.81
C SER A 363 -14.84 -16.77 19.26
N VAL A 364 -14.54 -17.79 20.07
CA VAL A 364 -14.81 -19.19 19.70
C VAL A 364 -16.30 -19.42 19.45
N ASP A 365 -17.17 -18.86 20.29
CA ASP A 365 -18.61 -19.02 20.14
C ASP A 365 -19.12 -18.29 18.89
N TYR A 366 -18.62 -17.09 18.59
CA TYR A 366 -18.86 -16.37 17.33
C TYR A 366 -18.42 -17.19 16.11
N MET A 367 -17.19 -17.71 16.10
CA MET A 367 -16.68 -18.57 15.04
C MET A 367 -17.60 -19.80 14.85
N CYS A 368 -17.99 -20.44 15.94
CA CYS A 368 -18.89 -21.59 15.90
C CYS A 368 -20.28 -21.22 15.36
N GLU A 369 -20.78 -20.03 15.62
CA GLU A 369 -22.04 -19.52 15.06
C GLU A 369 -21.94 -19.33 13.55
N ARG A 370 -20.92 -18.61 13.07
CA ARG A 370 -20.64 -18.41 11.64
C ARG A 370 -20.47 -19.74 10.89
N LEU A 371 -19.78 -20.72 11.49
CA LEU A 371 -19.70 -22.09 10.93
C LEU A 371 -21.06 -22.77 10.81
N ARG A 372 -21.95 -22.63 11.80
CA ARG A 372 -23.30 -23.21 11.75
C ARG A 372 -24.16 -22.55 10.67
N GLU A 373 -24.02 -21.24 10.50
CA GLU A 373 -24.69 -20.50 9.43
C GLU A 373 -24.19 -20.93 8.06
N ALA A 374 -22.86 -21.05 7.88
CA ALA A 374 -22.25 -21.61 6.67
C ALA A 374 -22.74 -23.03 6.37
N MET A 375 -22.81 -23.90 7.39
CA MET A 375 -23.35 -25.25 7.27
C MET A 375 -24.82 -25.25 6.84
N ALA A 376 -25.63 -24.33 7.37
CA ALA A 376 -27.06 -24.23 7.05
C ALA A 376 -27.31 -23.66 5.65
N ALA A 377 -26.54 -22.63 5.25
CA ALA A 377 -26.63 -21.97 3.95
C ALA A 377 -26.07 -22.80 2.79
N GLY A 378 -25.21 -23.79 3.08
CA GLY A 378 -24.58 -24.63 2.06
C GLY A 378 -23.48 -23.89 1.27
N PRO A 379 -22.97 -24.47 0.17
CA PRO A 379 -21.93 -23.86 -0.67
C PRO A 379 -22.50 -22.74 -1.57
N THR A 380 -23.30 -21.84 -1.00
CA THR A 380 -23.85 -20.63 -1.62
C THR A 380 -22.92 -19.44 -1.35
N PRO A 381 -23.06 -18.29 -2.05
CA PRO A 381 -22.27 -17.09 -1.75
C PRO A 381 -22.33 -16.68 -0.27
N GLU A 382 -23.51 -16.76 0.34
CA GLU A 382 -23.70 -16.53 1.77
C GLU A 382 -22.95 -17.55 2.62
N GLY A 383 -23.13 -18.85 2.39
CA GLY A 383 -22.46 -19.86 3.20
C GLY A 383 -20.93 -19.89 3.04
N LEU A 384 -20.41 -19.52 1.86
CA LEU A 384 -18.97 -19.35 1.65
C LEU A 384 -18.44 -18.12 2.40
N ARG A 385 -19.18 -17.00 2.38
CA ARG A 385 -18.85 -15.78 3.13
C ARG A 385 -18.84 -16.04 4.64
N GLU A 386 -19.89 -16.68 5.19
CA GLU A 386 -19.92 -17.01 6.62
C GLU A 386 -18.82 -18.01 7.00
N PHE A 387 -18.45 -18.91 6.09
CA PHE A 387 -17.31 -19.79 6.32
C PHE A 387 -16.00 -19.00 6.41
N GLY A 388 -15.78 -18.04 5.51
CA GLY A 388 -14.64 -17.13 5.57
C GLY A 388 -14.56 -16.32 6.86
N ALA A 389 -15.68 -15.73 7.29
CA ALA A 389 -15.75 -14.99 8.54
C ALA A 389 -15.41 -15.86 9.77
N ALA A 390 -15.74 -17.16 9.74
CA ALA A 390 -15.31 -18.08 10.78
C ALA A 390 -13.81 -18.42 10.71
N LEU A 391 -13.26 -18.62 9.50
CA LEU A 391 -11.84 -18.92 9.33
C LEU A 391 -10.95 -17.77 9.80
N HIS A 392 -11.38 -16.52 9.63
CA HIS A 392 -10.70 -15.34 10.14
C HIS A 392 -10.35 -15.46 11.63
N VAL A 393 -11.32 -15.76 12.50
CA VAL A 393 -11.09 -15.94 13.95
C VAL A 393 -10.07 -17.06 14.25
N LEU A 394 -10.09 -18.12 13.44
CA LEU A 394 -9.16 -19.24 13.58
C LEU A 394 -7.74 -18.86 13.17
N GLU A 395 -7.59 -18.00 12.16
CA GLU A 395 -6.32 -17.47 11.68
C GLU A 395 -5.75 -16.47 12.69
N ASP A 396 -6.56 -15.51 13.12
CA ASP A 396 -6.20 -14.50 14.13
C ASP A 396 -5.78 -15.13 15.45
N TYR A 397 -6.36 -16.27 15.83
CA TYR A 397 -5.92 -16.99 17.02
C TYR A 397 -4.42 -17.32 16.99
N PHE A 398 -3.87 -17.72 15.84
CA PHE A 398 -2.44 -18.01 15.74
C PHE A 398 -1.61 -16.75 15.54
N ALA A 399 -2.18 -15.70 14.94
CA ALA A 399 -1.49 -14.45 14.67
C ALA A 399 -1.42 -13.51 15.89
N HIS A 400 -2.49 -13.43 16.69
CA HIS A 400 -2.70 -12.41 17.73
C HIS A 400 -2.75 -12.98 19.15
N SER A 401 -2.43 -14.26 19.31
CA SER A 401 -2.20 -14.87 20.62
C SER A 401 -0.74 -15.24 20.85
N ASN A 402 -0.39 -15.59 22.08
CA ASN A 402 0.92 -16.17 22.42
C ASN A 402 0.99 -17.70 22.18
N TYR A 403 0.11 -18.29 21.35
CA TYR A 403 0.06 -19.74 21.13
C TYR A 403 1.37 -20.31 20.57
N ALA A 404 2.01 -19.61 19.63
CA ALA A 404 3.26 -20.03 19.01
C ALA A 404 4.42 -20.04 20.03
N GLU A 405 4.48 -19.01 20.86
CA GLU A 405 5.44 -18.82 21.94
C GLU A 405 5.32 -19.95 22.97
N LEU A 406 4.10 -20.24 23.43
CA LEU A 406 3.83 -21.31 24.38
C LEU A 406 4.07 -22.70 23.78
N SER A 407 3.85 -22.87 22.48
CA SER A 407 4.21 -24.10 21.76
C SER A 407 5.72 -24.31 21.70
N LEU A 408 6.51 -23.26 21.50
CA LEU A 408 7.98 -23.31 21.57
C LEU A 408 8.48 -23.62 22.99
N HIS A 409 7.85 -23.04 24.02
CA HIS A 409 8.13 -23.38 25.42
C HIS A 409 7.90 -24.86 25.71
N LYS A 410 6.80 -25.44 25.22
CA LYS A 410 6.52 -26.88 25.35
C LYS A 410 7.64 -27.74 24.75
N GLN A 411 8.28 -27.29 23.68
CA GLN A 411 9.42 -27.96 23.04
C GLN A 411 10.78 -27.66 23.72
N GLY A 412 10.79 -26.92 24.83
CA GLY A 412 11.98 -26.63 25.63
C GLY A 412 12.67 -25.29 25.31
N HIS A 413 12.12 -24.47 24.42
CA HIS A 413 12.65 -23.13 24.10
C HIS A 413 12.17 -22.07 25.11
N ASN A 414 12.50 -22.27 26.38
CA ASN A 414 11.97 -21.48 27.51
C ASN A 414 12.46 -20.01 27.56
N THR A 415 13.34 -19.59 26.64
CA THR A 415 13.84 -18.20 26.56
C THR A 415 12.95 -17.30 25.71
N VAL A 416 12.06 -17.88 24.89
CA VAL A 416 11.12 -17.12 24.06
C VAL A 416 10.21 -16.28 24.97
N LEU A 417 9.96 -15.02 24.61
CA LEU A 417 9.08 -14.16 25.39
C LEU A 417 7.63 -14.66 25.28
N THR A 418 6.94 -14.90 26.39
CA THR A 418 5.56 -15.40 26.40
C THR A 418 4.51 -14.30 26.33
N TRP A 419 4.92 -13.04 26.44
CA TRP A 419 4.08 -11.84 26.42
C TRP A 419 2.93 -11.85 27.44
N THR A 420 3.08 -12.61 28.51
CA THR A 420 2.11 -12.72 29.61
C THR A 420 2.85 -13.02 30.89
N ALA A 421 2.35 -12.57 32.03
CA ALA A 421 2.83 -13.01 33.34
C ALA A 421 2.33 -14.43 33.68
N GLN A 422 3.00 -15.07 34.65
CA GLN A 422 2.45 -16.28 35.25
C GLN A 422 1.16 -15.96 36.00
N ALA A 423 0.20 -16.86 35.90
CA ALA A 423 -1.08 -16.81 36.59
C ALA A 423 -1.29 -18.10 37.40
N ASP A 424 -2.19 -18.04 38.38
CA ASP A 424 -2.65 -19.22 39.13
C ASP A 424 -3.61 -20.04 38.26
N CYS A 425 -3.04 -20.80 37.32
CA CYS A 425 -3.75 -21.67 36.40
C CYS A 425 -2.96 -22.97 36.15
N LYS A 426 -3.63 -23.97 35.59
CA LYS A 426 -3.09 -25.32 35.35
C LYS A 426 -1.69 -25.36 34.73
N HIS A 427 -1.39 -24.47 33.77
CA HIS A 427 -0.11 -24.44 33.06
C HIS A 427 0.81 -23.28 33.44
N GLY A 428 0.40 -22.42 34.38
CA GLY A 428 1.14 -21.24 34.83
C GLY A 428 1.20 -20.09 33.82
N TRP A 429 1.49 -20.35 32.55
CA TRP A 429 1.48 -19.35 31.48
C TRP A 429 0.18 -19.42 30.68
N PRO A 430 -0.74 -18.45 30.83
CA PRO A 430 -2.02 -18.51 30.15
C PRO A 430 -1.91 -18.09 28.67
N ILE A 431 -2.83 -18.60 27.84
CA ILE A 431 -3.06 -18.01 26.52
C ILE A 431 -3.73 -16.65 26.68
N VAL A 432 -3.13 -15.66 26.05
CA VAL A 432 -3.62 -14.27 26.00
C VAL A 432 -3.62 -13.77 24.57
N THR A 433 -4.46 -12.77 24.30
CA THR A 433 -4.49 -12.03 23.04
C THR A 433 -4.29 -10.55 23.28
N GLY A 434 -3.92 -9.83 22.22
CA GLY A 434 -3.55 -8.42 22.30
C GLY A 434 -4.75 -7.48 22.43
N MET A 435 -4.54 -6.32 23.06
CA MET A 435 -5.51 -5.21 23.02
C MET A 435 -5.30 -4.40 21.74
N PHE A 436 -6.34 -4.32 20.90
CA PHE A 436 -6.34 -3.53 19.67
C PHE A 436 -6.41 -2.02 19.94
N ALA A 437 -5.66 -1.25 19.16
CA ALA A 437 -5.58 0.20 19.21
C ALA A 437 -5.88 0.84 17.85
N GLY A 438 -6.18 2.14 17.83
CA GLY A 438 -6.47 2.88 16.60
C GLY A 438 -5.26 2.98 15.65
N SER A 439 -4.04 3.05 16.20
CA SER A 439 -2.78 2.92 15.44
C SER A 439 -2.70 1.63 14.63
N ASP A 440 -3.31 0.55 15.12
CA ASP A 440 -3.21 -0.75 14.47
C ASP A 440 -4.03 -0.72 13.15
N VAL A 441 -5.09 0.09 13.07
CA VAL A 441 -5.84 0.38 11.83
C VAL A 441 -4.97 1.11 10.78
N ILE A 442 -4.04 1.96 11.23
CA ILE A 442 -3.13 2.69 10.31
C ILE A 442 -2.22 1.70 9.59
N ALA A 443 -1.51 0.89 10.38
CA ALA A 443 -0.48 0.00 9.86
C ALA A 443 -1.05 -1.10 8.95
N SER A 444 -2.27 -1.58 9.22
CA SER A 444 -2.85 -2.71 8.49
C SER A 444 -3.68 -2.32 7.27
N LEU A 445 -4.35 -1.16 7.28
CA LEU A 445 -5.41 -0.85 6.30
C LEU A 445 -5.34 0.55 5.68
N ALA A 446 -4.88 1.57 6.41
CA ALA A 446 -4.94 2.97 5.96
C ALA A 446 -4.13 3.24 4.69
N GLU A 447 -2.85 2.88 4.71
CA GLU A 447 -1.94 3.09 3.59
C GLU A 447 -2.31 2.22 2.38
N PRO A 448 -2.59 0.90 2.53
CA PRO A 448 -3.11 0.08 1.43
C PRO A 448 -4.40 0.65 0.83
N MET A 449 -5.32 1.16 1.64
CA MET A 449 -6.57 1.77 1.18
C MET A 449 -6.32 3.08 0.41
N ALA A 450 -5.49 3.97 0.95
CA ALA A 450 -5.15 5.22 0.30
C ALA A 450 -4.47 4.95 -1.06
N ASN A 451 -3.51 4.02 -1.09
CA ASN A 451 -2.85 3.60 -2.32
C ASN A 451 -3.84 2.94 -3.29
N ALA A 452 -4.76 2.10 -2.82
CA ALA A 452 -5.72 1.42 -3.70
C ALA A 452 -6.72 2.38 -4.37
N LEU A 453 -7.18 3.41 -3.65
CA LEU A 453 -8.23 4.34 -4.10
C LEU A 453 -7.68 5.63 -4.74
N PHE A 454 -6.47 6.05 -4.36
CA PHE A 454 -5.89 7.34 -4.72
C PHE A 454 -4.49 7.24 -5.32
N ALA A 455 -4.02 6.04 -5.68
CA ALA A 455 -2.76 5.90 -6.42
C ALA A 455 -2.78 6.82 -7.65
N PRO A 456 -1.69 7.57 -7.91
CA PRO A 456 -1.58 8.39 -9.10
C PRO A 456 -1.76 7.50 -10.33
N SER A 457 -2.81 7.74 -11.11
CA SER A 457 -3.09 7.00 -12.35
C SER A 457 -1.98 7.33 -13.36
N GLY A 458 -1.06 6.39 -13.57
CA GLY A 458 0.04 6.52 -14.54
C GLY A 458 -0.39 6.37 -16.00
N ASP A 459 -1.58 5.81 -16.24
CA ASP A 459 -2.14 5.61 -17.57
C ASP A 459 -3.09 6.75 -17.97
N PHE A 460 -3.00 7.16 -19.24
CA PHE A 460 -4.04 7.98 -19.86
C PHE A 460 -5.28 7.12 -20.12
N GLU A 461 -6.23 7.12 -19.18
CA GLU A 461 -7.53 6.47 -19.37
C GLU A 461 -8.50 7.41 -20.07
N ASN A 462 -9.04 7.04 -21.24
CA ASN A 462 -10.06 7.84 -21.93
C ASN A 462 -11.21 8.17 -20.98
N ILE A 463 -11.61 9.45 -20.93
CA ILE A 463 -12.86 9.80 -20.22
C ILE A 463 -14.01 9.41 -21.13
N THR A 464 -14.86 8.53 -20.60
CA THR A 464 -16.18 8.25 -21.17
C THR A 464 -17.21 8.98 -20.33
N PRO A 465 -18.09 9.80 -20.92
CA PRO A 465 -19.17 10.46 -20.18
C PRO A 465 -19.95 9.46 -19.32
N GLY A 466 -20.21 9.80 -18.07
CA GLY A 466 -20.90 8.94 -17.11
C GLY A 466 -20.07 7.81 -16.48
N GLN A 467 -18.87 7.49 -16.98
CA GLN A 467 -17.94 6.60 -16.29
C GLN A 467 -17.11 7.37 -15.26
N ARG A 468 -16.73 6.73 -14.16
CA ARG A 468 -15.96 7.34 -13.07
C ARG A 468 -14.75 6.46 -12.77
N SER A 469 -13.62 7.08 -12.45
CA SER A 469 -12.47 6.34 -11.92
C SER A 469 -12.70 5.95 -10.46
N ASP A 470 -11.90 5.01 -9.95
CA ASP A 470 -11.90 4.62 -8.53
C ASP A 470 -11.72 5.85 -7.64
N THR A 471 -10.81 6.75 -7.99
CA THR A 471 -10.53 7.98 -7.26
C THR A 471 -11.73 8.92 -7.23
N GLU A 472 -12.43 9.10 -8.35
CA GLU A 472 -13.61 9.96 -8.42
C GLU A 472 -14.77 9.38 -7.61
N LEU A 473 -14.97 8.06 -7.65
CA LEU A 473 -15.95 7.37 -6.82
C LEU A 473 -15.61 7.51 -5.33
N ALA A 474 -14.35 7.30 -4.96
CA ALA A 474 -13.89 7.46 -3.59
C ALA A 474 -14.10 8.89 -3.06
N LEU A 475 -13.83 9.92 -3.87
CA LEU A 475 -14.09 11.32 -3.51
C LEU A 475 -15.57 11.62 -3.37
N LEU A 476 -16.40 11.14 -4.31
CA LEU A 476 -17.86 11.27 -4.22
C LEU A 476 -18.40 10.62 -2.95
N ILE A 477 -17.80 9.51 -2.51
CA ILE A 477 -18.15 8.83 -1.26
C ILE A 477 -17.69 9.64 -0.04
N LEU A 478 -16.40 9.99 0.04
CA LEU A 478 -15.81 10.73 1.16
C LEU A 478 -16.53 12.07 1.42
N LEU A 479 -16.80 12.84 0.36
CA LEU A 479 -17.41 14.16 0.48
C LEU A 479 -18.88 14.12 0.92
N GLN A 480 -19.55 12.96 0.92
CA GLN A 480 -20.87 12.83 1.54
C GLN A 480 -20.84 13.23 3.02
N ASP A 481 -19.71 13.04 3.68
CA ASP A 481 -19.50 13.37 5.10
C ASP A 481 -18.75 14.68 5.31
N HIS A 482 -18.52 15.47 4.27
CA HIS A 482 -18.01 16.83 4.42
C HIS A 482 -19.08 17.73 5.08
N PRO A 483 -18.73 18.57 6.08
CA PRO A 483 -19.67 19.45 6.78
C PRO A 483 -20.23 20.55 5.89
N ASP A 484 -19.42 21.04 4.95
CA ASP A 484 -19.84 22.03 3.96
C ASP A 484 -20.29 21.32 2.66
N PRO A 485 -21.59 21.38 2.29
CA PRO A 485 -22.12 20.72 1.11
C PRO A 485 -21.59 21.30 -0.22
N GLN A 486 -21.02 22.51 -0.21
CA GLN A 486 -20.47 23.13 -1.43
C GLN A 486 -19.36 22.29 -2.07
N TRP A 487 -18.60 21.54 -1.28
CA TRP A 487 -17.55 20.65 -1.79
C TRP A 487 -18.11 19.51 -2.64
N GLN A 488 -19.25 18.95 -2.25
CA GLN A 488 -19.91 17.90 -3.01
C GLN A 488 -20.54 18.47 -4.30
N GLU A 489 -21.17 19.65 -4.22
CA GLU A 489 -21.71 20.35 -5.39
C GLU A 489 -20.60 20.73 -6.39
N TYR A 490 -19.46 21.18 -5.87
CA TYR A 490 -18.27 21.49 -6.65
C TYR A 490 -17.75 20.27 -7.42
N LEU A 491 -17.55 19.14 -6.73
CA LEU A 491 -17.08 17.91 -7.38
C LEU A 491 -18.06 17.43 -8.46
N ASN A 492 -19.37 17.43 -8.16
CA ASN A 492 -20.39 17.06 -9.14
C ASN A 492 -20.35 17.97 -10.37
N THR A 493 -20.25 19.29 -10.16
CA THR A 493 -20.14 20.27 -11.25
C THR A 493 -18.87 20.02 -12.09
N ALA A 494 -17.73 19.77 -11.44
CA ALA A 494 -16.48 19.48 -12.13
C ALA A 494 -16.58 18.19 -12.99
N LEU A 495 -17.23 17.15 -12.47
CA LEU A 495 -17.48 15.89 -13.19
C LEU A 495 -18.47 16.08 -14.35
N GLU A 496 -19.50 16.89 -14.20
CA GLU A 496 -20.45 17.24 -15.27
C GLU A 496 -19.77 18.02 -16.40
N VAL A 497 -18.96 19.01 -16.07
CA VAL A 497 -18.15 19.76 -17.05
C VAL A 497 -17.20 18.80 -17.77
N ARG A 498 -16.51 17.93 -17.03
CA ARG A 498 -15.63 16.92 -17.59
C ARG A 498 -16.36 15.98 -18.55
N ASP A 499 -17.53 15.47 -18.17
CA ASP A 499 -18.35 14.58 -19.01
C ASP A 499 -18.83 15.29 -20.29
N THR A 500 -19.27 16.54 -20.16
CA THR A 500 -19.69 17.36 -21.30
C THR A 500 -18.56 17.60 -22.29
N LEU A 501 -17.35 17.84 -21.78
CA LEU A 501 -16.16 18.04 -22.62
C LEU A 501 -15.70 16.73 -23.27
N ALA A 502 -15.81 15.60 -22.56
CA ALA A 502 -15.44 14.28 -23.07
C ALA A 502 -16.29 13.79 -24.25
N ASP A 503 -17.52 14.30 -24.39
CA ASP A 503 -18.41 14.03 -25.51
C ASP A 503 -18.03 14.80 -26.79
N LEU A 504 -17.11 15.77 -26.71
CA LEU A 504 -16.65 16.54 -27.87
C LEU A 504 -15.70 15.72 -28.76
N PRO A 505 -15.89 15.74 -30.10
CA PRO A 505 -15.00 15.04 -31.03
C PRO A 505 -13.55 15.49 -30.89
N GLY A 506 -12.64 14.55 -30.65
CA GLY A 506 -11.21 14.84 -30.51
C GLY A 506 -10.80 15.33 -29.12
N PHE A 507 -11.69 15.43 -28.13
CA PHE A 507 -11.32 15.78 -26.76
C PHE A 507 -10.31 14.82 -26.14
N ASN A 508 -10.55 13.51 -26.22
CA ASN A 508 -9.61 12.51 -25.71
C ASN A 508 -8.28 12.54 -26.49
N VAL A 509 -8.26 12.99 -27.75
CA VAL A 509 -7.02 13.18 -28.53
C VAL A 509 -6.32 14.49 -28.12
N ALA A 510 -7.06 15.57 -27.87
CA ALA A 510 -6.56 16.86 -27.44
C ALA A 510 -6.05 16.85 -25.99
N ARG A 511 -6.68 16.07 -25.09
CA ARG A 511 -6.20 15.81 -23.72
C ARG A 511 -4.92 14.97 -23.74
N ARG A 512 -4.78 14.07 -24.72
CA ARG A 512 -3.54 13.32 -24.97
C ARG A 512 -2.40 14.19 -25.51
N ILE A 513 -2.72 15.36 -26.09
CA ILE A 513 -1.79 16.33 -26.70
C ILE A 513 -1.65 17.62 -25.85
N SER A 514 -2.37 17.72 -24.73
CA SER A 514 -2.39 18.82 -23.75
C SER A 514 -2.76 20.21 -24.30
N TRP A 515 -4.07 20.53 -24.28
CA TRP A 515 -4.56 21.92 -24.21
C TRP A 515 -5.77 22.05 -23.28
N ILE A 516 -5.59 21.75 -21.99
CA ILE A 516 -6.53 22.16 -20.92
C ILE A 516 -5.72 22.52 -19.67
N THR A 517 -4.87 23.54 -19.75
CA THR A 517 -4.09 24.07 -18.61
C THR A 517 -4.71 25.34 -18.01
N GLY A 518 -5.92 25.71 -18.42
CA GLY A 518 -6.58 26.96 -18.03
C GLY A 518 -8.05 26.87 -17.63
N SER A 519 -8.56 25.72 -17.22
CA SER A 519 -9.99 25.56 -16.87
C SER A 519 -10.17 24.91 -15.47
N PRO A 520 -11.39 24.96 -14.87
CA PRO A 520 -11.74 24.29 -13.61
C PRO A 520 -11.33 22.80 -13.46
N LEU A 521 -10.83 22.14 -14.51
CA LEU A 521 -10.18 20.83 -14.43
C LEU A 521 -8.84 20.83 -13.66
N ARG A 522 -8.19 21.98 -13.41
CA ARG A 522 -6.97 22.05 -12.58
C ARG A 522 -7.22 21.65 -11.12
N LEU A 523 -8.45 21.81 -10.62
CA LEU A 523 -8.85 21.36 -9.30
C LEU A 523 -9.03 19.83 -9.22
N ALA A 524 -9.29 19.17 -10.36
CA ALA A 524 -9.38 17.70 -10.45
C ALA A 524 -8.02 17.00 -10.32
N THR A 525 -6.89 17.70 -10.53
CA THR A 525 -5.55 17.13 -10.28
C THR A 525 -5.13 17.23 -8.80
N ASP A 526 -5.71 18.15 -8.03
CA ASP A 526 -5.45 18.30 -6.59
C ASP A 526 -6.43 17.48 -5.71
N LEU A 527 -7.60 17.16 -6.25
CA LEU A 527 -8.65 16.37 -5.60
C LEU A 527 -8.20 14.95 -5.16
N PRO A 528 -7.42 14.19 -5.94
CA PRO A 528 -6.82 12.94 -5.48
C PRO A 528 -5.89 13.13 -4.27
N LYS A 529 -5.05 14.17 -4.28
CA LYS A 529 -4.17 14.52 -3.14
C LYS A 529 -4.98 14.86 -1.89
N VAL A 530 -6.11 15.55 -2.06
CA VAL A 530 -7.11 15.86 -1.03
C VAL A 530 -7.70 14.59 -0.42
N GLY A 531 -8.16 13.65 -1.25
CA GLY A 531 -8.74 12.38 -0.77
C GLY A 531 -7.71 11.47 -0.10
N TYR A 532 -6.51 11.36 -0.68
CA TYR A 532 -5.37 10.65 -0.08
C TYR A 532 -5.04 11.20 1.32
N ARG A 533 -4.90 12.52 1.44
CA ARG A 533 -4.68 13.21 2.73
C ARG A 533 -5.85 13.09 3.68
N ALA A 534 -7.09 13.06 3.19
CA ALA A 534 -8.26 12.87 4.04
C ALA A 534 -8.25 11.48 4.70
N ILE A 535 -7.87 10.43 3.98
CA ILE A 535 -7.72 9.08 4.56
C ILE A 535 -6.58 9.06 5.57
N LEU A 536 -5.41 9.62 5.24
CA LEU A 536 -4.30 9.69 6.19
C LEU A 536 -4.66 10.53 7.44
N ASN A 537 -5.39 11.63 7.28
CA ASN A 537 -5.80 12.50 8.40
C ASN A 537 -6.90 11.89 9.26
N LEU A 538 -7.86 11.17 8.66
CA LEU A 538 -8.89 10.44 9.39
C LEU A 538 -8.26 9.51 10.42
N ILE A 539 -7.19 8.83 10.02
CA ILE A 539 -6.62 7.74 10.79
C ILE A 539 -5.44 8.25 11.64
N GLY A 540 -4.61 9.16 11.14
CA GLY A 540 -3.53 9.82 11.90
C GLY A 540 -4.01 10.64 13.10
N ASN A 541 -5.20 11.28 13.02
CA ASN A 541 -5.80 11.98 14.16
C ASN A 541 -6.52 11.06 15.16
N SER A 542 -6.58 9.75 14.87
CA SER A 542 -7.16 8.73 15.76
C SER A 542 -6.13 8.08 16.70
N VAL A 543 -4.85 8.44 16.52
CA VAL A 543 -3.67 7.94 17.25
C VAL A 543 -3.58 8.57 18.65
N ASP A 544 -4.64 8.46 19.43
CA ASP A 544 -4.59 8.58 20.89
C ASP A 544 -4.67 7.15 21.44
N ASP A 545 -3.55 6.44 21.54
CA ASP A 545 -3.56 4.98 21.62
C ASP A 545 -3.27 4.35 22.99
N ILE A 546 -3.88 3.18 23.17
CA ILE A 546 -3.57 2.21 24.24
C ILE A 546 -2.06 1.88 24.25
N GLN A 547 -1.37 2.05 23.11
CA GLN A 547 0.07 1.95 23.00
C GLN A 547 0.84 2.97 23.87
N THR A 548 0.29 4.16 24.11
CA THR A 548 0.88 5.14 25.06
C THR A 548 0.66 4.73 26.52
N TYR A 549 -0.30 3.84 26.78
CA TYR A 549 -0.56 3.20 28.08
C TYR A 549 0.16 1.86 28.24
N ARG A 550 1.13 1.53 27.36
CA ARG A 550 1.99 0.34 27.49
C ARG A 550 2.53 0.26 28.93
N MET A 551 2.14 -0.79 29.64
CA MET A 551 2.71 -1.06 30.95
C MET A 551 4.13 -1.66 30.88
N GLY A 552 4.66 -1.89 29.66
CA GLY A 552 5.94 -2.57 29.42
C GLY A 552 5.75 -4.05 29.07
N ASN A 553 6.81 -4.85 29.14
CA ASN A 553 6.74 -6.30 28.92
C ASN A 553 5.84 -6.95 30.00
N PRO A 554 4.72 -7.60 29.63
CA PRO A 554 3.79 -8.22 30.59
C PRO A 554 4.44 -9.23 31.54
N MET A 555 5.49 -9.92 31.09
CA MET A 555 6.25 -10.86 31.93
C MET A 555 6.91 -10.18 33.14
N LEU A 556 7.25 -8.89 33.02
CA LEU A 556 7.92 -8.11 34.08
C LEU A 556 6.94 -7.34 34.97
N THR A 557 5.75 -7.05 34.45
CA THR A 557 4.77 -6.17 35.09
C THR A 557 3.72 -6.93 35.88
N GLY A 558 3.64 -8.25 35.70
CA GLY A 558 2.58 -9.08 36.27
C GLY A 558 1.27 -9.02 35.47
N SER A 559 1.27 -8.35 34.31
CA SER A 559 0.09 -8.23 33.46
C SER A 559 -0.15 -9.49 32.64
N THR A 560 -1.42 -9.77 32.35
CA THR A 560 -1.88 -10.78 31.38
C THR A 560 -2.62 -10.13 30.21
N ASN A 561 -2.43 -8.82 30.01
CA ASN A 561 -3.07 -8.02 28.96
C ASN A 561 -1.98 -7.36 28.09
N PRO A 562 -1.35 -8.09 27.16
CA PRO A 562 -0.44 -7.50 26.18
C PRO A 562 -1.18 -6.57 25.21
N THR A 563 -0.46 -5.66 24.55
CA THR A 563 -0.99 -4.91 23.40
C THR A 563 -0.99 -5.77 22.14
N HIS A 564 -1.81 -5.41 21.15
CA HIS A 564 -1.83 -6.09 19.84
C HIS A 564 -0.44 -6.13 19.21
N SER A 565 0.26 -5.00 19.12
CA SER A 565 1.65 -4.91 18.60
C SER A 565 2.71 -5.74 19.34
N GLN A 566 2.45 -6.20 20.58
CA GLN A 566 3.36 -7.11 21.28
C GLN A 566 3.19 -8.57 20.85
N LEU A 567 2.01 -8.94 20.35
CA LEU A 567 1.67 -10.31 19.97
C LEU A 567 1.51 -10.51 18.46
N ALA A 568 1.17 -9.46 17.72
CA ALA A 568 0.82 -9.54 16.32
C ALA A 568 1.97 -10.12 15.50
N LYS A 569 1.70 -11.29 14.92
CA LYS A 569 2.62 -12.02 14.02
C LYS A 569 2.29 -11.76 12.56
N ASP A 570 1.60 -10.66 12.28
CA ASP A 570 1.12 -10.31 10.95
C ASP A 570 2.27 -9.93 10.02
N HIS A 571 3.18 -9.09 10.49
CA HIS A 571 4.24 -8.60 9.62
C HIS A 571 5.35 -9.64 9.42
N ASP A 572 5.87 -9.79 8.20
CA ASP A 572 6.92 -10.76 7.85
C ASP A 572 8.25 -10.51 8.58
N VAL A 573 8.39 -9.32 9.16
CA VAL A 573 9.48 -8.91 10.05
C VAL A 573 9.37 -9.52 11.46
N HIS A 574 8.18 -10.00 11.87
CA HIS A 574 8.00 -10.66 13.16
C HIS A 574 8.69 -12.04 13.16
N PRO A 575 9.56 -12.36 14.14
CA PRO A 575 10.35 -13.60 14.11
C PRO A 575 9.52 -14.90 14.03
N LEU A 576 8.33 -14.91 14.63
CA LEU A 576 7.42 -16.07 14.66
C LEU A 576 6.32 -16.03 13.59
N HIS A 577 6.36 -15.08 12.63
CA HIS A 577 5.36 -14.96 11.57
C HIS A 577 5.13 -16.30 10.85
N THR A 578 6.21 -16.90 10.34
CA THR A 578 6.14 -18.12 9.54
C THR A 578 5.61 -19.33 10.34
N LEU A 579 5.90 -19.40 11.64
CA LEU A 579 5.36 -20.45 12.52
C LEU A 579 3.85 -20.31 12.71
N ALA A 580 3.36 -19.10 13.01
CA ALA A 580 1.93 -18.82 13.16
C ALA A 580 1.16 -19.09 11.85
N THR A 581 1.68 -18.65 10.71
CA THR A 581 1.08 -18.94 9.41
C THR A 581 0.99 -20.44 9.14
N LEU A 582 2.05 -21.21 9.42
CA LEU A 582 2.02 -22.67 9.24
C LEU A 582 0.97 -23.36 10.13
N MET A 583 0.82 -22.90 11.37
CA MET A 583 -0.22 -23.38 12.29
C MET A 583 -1.64 -23.07 11.76
N ALA A 584 -1.88 -21.83 11.35
CA ALA A 584 -3.14 -21.40 10.77
C ALA A 584 -3.49 -22.22 9.52
N ARG A 585 -2.53 -22.44 8.62
CA ARG A 585 -2.71 -23.26 7.41
C ARG A 585 -3.10 -24.71 7.73
N VAL A 586 -2.52 -25.31 8.77
CA VAL A 586 -2.94 -26.66 9.20
C VAL A 586 -4.39 -26.65 9.68
N ALA A 587 -4.76 -25.69 10.52
CA ALA A 587 -6.11 -25.60 11.08
C ALA A 587 -7.17 -25.31 10.00
N VAL A 588 -6.91 -24.32 9.14
CA VAL A 588 -7.79 -23.94 8.02
C VAL A 588 -7.98 -25.09 7.04
N ARG A 589 -6.92 -25.85 6.71
CA ARG A 589 -7.04 -27.06 5.86
C ARG A 589 -7.95 -28.10 6.48
N ASP A 590 -7.81 -28.38 7.79
CA ASP A 590 -8.59 -29.43 8.44
C ASP A 590 -10.07 -29.04 8.57
N VAL A 591 -10.35 -27.81 8.98
CA VAL A 591 -11.70 -27.24 9.05
C VAL A 591 -12.31 -27.15 7.64
N GLY A 592 -11.53 -26.71 6.65
CA GLY A 592 -11.91 -26.67 5.23
C GLY A 592 -12.31 -28.03 4.69
N PHE A 593 -11.51 -29.07 4.96
CA PHE A 593 -11.85 -30.43 4.57
C PHE A 593 -13.14 -30.91 5.24
N ALA A 594 -13.33 -30.62 6.53
CA ALA A 594 -14.55 -30.97 7.24
C ALA A 594 -15.79 -30.26 6.64
N MET A 595 -15.69 -28.96 6.37
CA MET A 595 -16.77 -28.17 5.77
C MET A 595 -17.11 -28.66 4.37
N PHE A 596 -16.10 -28.89 3.52
CA PHE A 596 -16.29 -29.41 2.18
C PHE A 596 -17.04 -30.75 2.20
N LYS A 597 -16.58 -31.70 3.04
CA LYS A 597 -17.23 -33.00 3.20
C LYS A 597 -18.64 -32.88 3.77
N TYR A 598 -18.88 -31.93 4.66
CA TYR A 598 -20.21 -31.65 5.17
C TYR A 598 -21.17 -31.19 4.06
N TRP A 599 -20.73 -30.28 3.19
CA TRP A 599 -21.51 -29.83 2.04
C TRP A 599 -21.73 -30.91 0.96
N GLU A 600 -20.83 -31.88 0.85
CA GLU A 600 -21.04 -33.09 0.02
C GLU A 600 -22.02 -34.11 0.65
N GLY A 601 -22.60 -33.82 1.82
CA GLY A 601 -23.54 -34.69 2.52
C GLY A 601 -22.90 -35.63 3.55
N GLY A 602 -21.59 -35.55 3.75
CA GLY A 602 -20.88 -36.27 4.80
C GLY A 602 -21.24 -35.73 6.20
N ARG A 603 -21.27 -36.61 7.21
CA ARG A 603 -21.58 -36.24 8.61
C ARG A 603 -20.57 -36.80 9.63
N LEU A 604 -19.50 -37.43 9.15
CA LEU A 604 -18.47 -38.05 10.01
C LEU A 604 -17.57 -37.03 10.70
N ARG A 605 -17.32 -35.88 10.05
CA ARG A 605 -16.51 -34.79 10.59
C ARG A 605 -17.40 -33.57 10.75
N ASP A 606 -17.49 -33.06 11.97
CA ASP A 606 -18.28 -31.89 12.32
C ASP A 606 -17.36 -30.65 12.26
N PRO A 607 -17.56 -29.71 11.30
CA PRO A 607 -16.70 -28.56 11.15
C PRO A 607 -16.58 -27.72 12.42
N VAL A 608 -17.67 -27.57 13.17
CA VAL A 608 -17.71 -26.77 14.41
C VAL A 608 -16.85 -27.42 15.49
N LYS A 609 -16.94 -28.74 15.66
CA LYS A 609 -16.14 -29.45 16.66
C LYS A 609 -14.65 -29.44 16.33
N ILE A 610 -14.31 -29.56 15.05
CA ILE A 610 -12.92 -29.53 14.59
C ILE A 610 -12.34 -28.13 14.82
N ALA A 611 -13.02 -27.08 14.37
CA ALA A 611 -12.55 -25.71 14.57
C ALA A 611 -12.36 -25.39 16.06
N ARG A 612 -13.35 -25.72 16.91
CA ARG A 612 -13.26 -25.50 18.36
C ARG A 612 -12.09 -26.25 19.01
N SER A 613 -11.67 -27.40 18.47
CA SER A 613 -10.59 -28.20 19.07
C SER A 613 -9.22 -27.51 19.03
N TYR A 614 -9.01 -26.55 18.12
CA TYR A 614 -7.78 -25.77 18.03
C TYR A 614 -7.64 -24.72 19.16
N PHE A 615 -8.73 -24.35 19.82
CA PHE A 615 -8.75 -23.40 20.95
C PHE A 615 -8.52 -24.13 22.28
N THR A 616 -7.36 -24.75 22.40
CA THR A 616 -6.91 -25.50 23.57
C THR A 616 -5.48 -25.09 23.88
N HIS A 617 -5.07 -25.04 25.15
CA HIS A 617 -3.68 -24.73 25.52
C HIS A 617 -2.67 -25.70 24.86
N PRO A 618 -1.50 -25.25 24.35
CA PRO A 618 -0.53 -26.13 23.68
C PRO A 618 -0.08 -27.34 24.50
N ASN A 619 0.00 -27.20 25.83
CA ASN A 619 0.32 -28.31 26.75
C ASN A 619 -0.79 -29.37 26.87
N ASP A 620 -2.00 -29.07 26.39
CA ASP A 620 -3.16 -29.98 26.37
C ASP A 620 -3.49 -30.46 24.94
N SER A 621 -2.65 -30.16 23.94
CA SER A 621 -2.81 -30.61 22.55
C SER A 621 -1.49 -31.13 21.98
N GLU A 622 -1.55 -32.05 21.02
CA GLU A 622 -0.34 -32.64 20.40
C GLU A 622 -0.23 -32.35 18.89
N TRP A 623 -1.28 -31.79 18.26
CA TRP A 623 -1.36 -31.62 16.80
C TRP A 623 -0.24 -30.75 16.22
N GLN A 624 0.26 -29.80 17.02
CA GLN A 624 1.27 -28.82 16.63
C GLN A 624 2.70 -29.30 16.88
N ASP A 625 2.91 -30.37 17.66
CA ASP A 625 4.23 -30.70 18.21
C ASP A 625 5.27 -31.01 17.13
N GLU A 626 4.92 -31.83 16.15
CA GLU A 626 5.82 -32.18 15.05
C GLU A 626 6.15 -30.95 14.18
N LEU A 627 5.15 -30.11 13.91
CA LEU A 627 5.30 -28.89 13.13
C LEU A 627 6.24 -27.90 13.82
N VAL A 628 6.03 -27.66 15.12
CA VAL A 628 6.86 -26.76 15.92
C VAL A 628 8.27 -27.28 16.05
N SER A 629 8.44 -28.58 16.33
CA SER A 629 9.76 -29.20 16.44
C SER A 629 10.56 -29.08 15.15
N LYS A 630 9.92 -29.36 14.00
CA LYS A 630 10.56 -29.20 12.69
C LYS A 630 10.91 -27.75 12.42
N TRP A 631 9.95 -26.83 12.56
CA TRP A 631 10.17 -25.41 12.31
C TRP A 631 11.31 -24.85 13.18
N ALA A 632 11.31 -25.20 14.47
CA ALA A 632 12.34 -24.76 15.42
C ALA A 632 13.74 -25.25 15.04
N SER A 633 13.86 -26.45 14.48
CA SER A 633 15.15 -26.98 14.01
C SER A 633 15.70 -26.22 12.79
N GLU A 634 14.82 -25.62 11.99
CA GLU A 634 15.16 -24.88 10.77
C GLU A 634 15.35 -23.37 11.04
N HIS A 635 14.82 -22.83 12.14
CA HIS A 635 14.76 -21.39 12.45
C HIS A 635 15.37 -21.00 13.82
N PRO A 636 16.64 -21.37 14.12
CA PRO A 636 17.25 -21.05 15.42
C PRO A 636 17.49 -19.54 15.64
N LYS A 637 17.65 -18.76 14.55
CA LYS A 637 17.87 -17.31 14.65
C LYS A 637 16.59 -16.59 15.06
N GLU A 638 15.46 -17.05 14.56
CA GLU A 638 14.14 -16.51 14.81
C GLU A 638 13.74 -16.77 16.26
N ILE A 639 14.06 -17.96 16.80
CA ILE A 639 13.92 -18.27 18.23
C ILE A 639 14.77 -17.34 19.10
N GLN A 640 16.02 -17.07 18.67
CA GLN A 640 16.88 -16.13 19.37
C GLN A 640 16.29 -14.72 19.36
N LYS A 641 15.82 -14.24 18.21
CA LYS A 641 15.14 -12.93 18.08
C LYS A 641 13.88 -12.85 18.94
N SER A 642 13.06 -13.90 18.99
CA SER A 642 11.86 -13.95 19.84
C SER A 642 12.16 -14.01 21.34
N SER A 643 13.42 -14.19 21.72
CA SER A 643 13.88 -14.15 23.11
C SER A 643 14.40 -12.76 23.53
N ASP A 644 14.53 -11.81 22.60
CA ASP A 644 15.11 -10.49 22.83
C ASP A 644 14.03 -9.39 22.80
N PRO A 645 13.71 -8.74 23.95
CA PRO A 645 12.74 -7.65 23.99
C PRO A 645 13.08 -6.47 23.07
N ALA A 646 14.37 -6.20 22.82
CA ALA A 646 14.81 -5.07 22.01
C ALA A 646 14.41 -5.21 20.53
N VAL A 647 14.29 -6.44 20.03
CA VAL A 647 13.80 -6.70 18.67
C VAL A 647 12.37 -6.16 18.50
N PHE A 648 11.54 -6.31 19.52
CA PHE A 648 10.14 -5.87 19.49
C PHE A 648 10.00 -4.36 19.77
N GLU A 649 10.91 -3.78 20.55
CA GLU A 649 10.97 -2.32 20.73
C GLU A 649 11.35 -1.62 19.40
N ALA A 650 12.27 -2.19 18.62
CA ALA A 650 12.66 -1.66 17.31
C ALA A 650 11.55 -1.76 16.26
N LEU A 651 10.83 -2.89 16.20
CA LEU A 651 9.67 -3.07 15.30
C LEU A 651 8.53 -2.06 15.53
N ASN A 652 8.49 -1.45 16.72
CA ASN A 652 7.48 -0.46 17.08
C ASN A 652 7.88 0.99 16.78
N HIS A 653 9.15 1.28 16.48
CA HIS A 653 9.63 2.63 16.20
C HIS A 653 9.41 3.10 14.75
N ASP A 654 9.22 2.17 13.81
CA ASP A 654 9.00 2.49 12.39
C ASP A 654 7.56 2.97 12.08
N HIS A 655 6.70 3.07 13.09
CA HIS A 655 5.31 3.53 12.96
C HIS A 655 5.10 4.96 13.51
N GLU A 656 6.07 5.87 13.32
CA GLU A 656 5.80 7.29 13.54
C GLU A 656 4.79 7.79 12.51
N ALA A 657 3.66 8.33 12.98
CA ALA A 657 2.64 8.91 12.13
C ALA A 657 3.27 10.02 11.25
N PRO A 658 3.00 10.06 9.93
CA PRO A 658 3.55 11.10 9.07
C PRO A 658 3.16 12.48 9.58
N ALA A 659 4.14 13.40 9.61
CA ALA A 659 3.94 14.76 10.09
C ALA A 659 2.85 15.48 9.27
N VAL A 660 1.88 16.06 9.98
CA VAL A 660 0.69 16.70 9.40
C VAL A 660 1.01 18.13 8.92
N ASP A 661 0.83 18.40 7.63
CA ASP A 661 0.83 19.76 7.06
C ASP A 661 -0.61 20.23 6.78
N GLU A 662 -1.17 21.03 7.69
CA GLU A 662 -2.51 21.63 7.55
C GLU A 662 -2.59 22.69 6.43
N SER A 663 -1.45 23.16 5.89
CA SER A 663 -1.42 24.29 4.97
C SER A 663 -2.04 23.98 3.60
N ALA A 664 -2.21 22.71 3.22
CA ALA A 664 -2.92 22.33 1.99
C ALA A 664 -4.40 22.76 2.01
N TRP A 665 -5.07 22.60 3.15
CA TRP A 665 -6.49 22.94 3.31
C TRP A 665 -6.71 24.44 3.42
N GLU A 666 -5.78 25.16 4.07
CA GLU A 666 -5.80 26.61 4.14
C GLU A 666 -5.47 27.27 2.79
N ARG A 667 -4.54 26.69 2.01
CA ARG A 667 -4.29 27.10 0.61
C ARG A 667 -5.53 26.94 -0.26
N LEU A 668 -6.31 25.86 -0.06
CA LEU A 668 -7.57 25.65 -0.76
C LEU A 668 -8.66 26.62 -0.28
N LYS A 669 -8.82 26.87 1.02
CA LYS A 669 -9.76 27.89 1.54
C LYS A 669 -9.51 29.27 0.93
N GLY A 670 -8.24 29.68 0.79
CA GLY A 670 -7.86 30.97 0.21
C GLY A 670 -8.19 31.12 -1.28
N LEU A 671 -8.45 30.02 -2.00
CA LEU A 671 -8.92 30.05 -3.40
C LEU A 671 -10.44 30.27 -3.52
N PHE A 672 -11.18 30.14 -2.41
CA PHE A 672 -12.64 30.20 -2.36
C PHE A 672 -13.19 31.33 -1.48
N SER A 673 -12.31 32.19 -0.92
CA SER A 673 -12.64 33.41 -0.19
C SER A 673 -12.63 34.66 -1.06
#